data_AF-A0A4Y9XRZ3-F1
#
_entry.id   AF-A0A4Y9XRZ3-F1
#
_cell.length_a   1.000
_cell.length_b   1.000
_cell.length_c   1.000
_cell.angle_alpha   90.00
_cell.angle_beta   90.00
_cell.angle_gamma   90.00
#
_symmetry.space_group_name_H-M   'P 1'
#
loop_
_entity.id
_entity.type
_entity.pdbx_description
1 polymer ?
#
loop_
_entity_poly.entity_id
_entity_poly.type
_entity_poly.pdbx_seq_one_letter_code
_entity_poly.pdbx_strand_id
1 'polypeptide(L)'
;ADHPPTGIDEMYDYILGQALQRLNGDQSTRVLRCLHAVVCARNPLSVPELAHLLCLTPDQVRYALVALHSVINVPDRKEEHGLLTTYHASFPDYLTTRTRSGSKRWAADTGATHLDVFLGCNKIMETGLFFNVSGCSTSYASNAKQPSRHALPSYLVYACRFWIEHLTMSSISEEQATQDVWAFFRKQFLYWLEVLSICNHADVASSLAKRLEVWLRDKHTKRNTESTDVTRCLRLLLDANDFLIRFRTPIIRSAPHMYISGLAFTPPESEIGQAYHRLLKRGVKVDTAERLTPLPLLKIHEKSHVRALAFSADTRYIVSIVDDGVRRWNARTGEKIGQPPQRPDIPHSCLALSPDGSRAASSSGRNCYVWDTTLDHRIGRWLKVPTDTRSVSSVVFSPDGKCVAAGITMPEGRASVICKWDVDTGDPIGQPFELAGSAVKGDLSMIAFAPNHKKIAAAYDEGSPSLFKRRDSYGGQLTWVNTVTGAAVVEKFPWLNSAVFSPDSAFVVYGEVRGILVRDAETGDAIGQPIQGHTKDVLSLAFSPDGKFVASGSADTTVRVWSFEHGRLGGHRVLKGHIGLVKSVVFSPDGHLLASASSDGDICIWDAAQTTTGHTDSIGERPRHTRDVTLVAFSPDGRQVASASLDGTVRVWDAHTGAAVREPLLGLGHDSSGCWPIAIAFLVDDNKINLVSCSTRDSRGYNNHRGPAINVWDMETTRNKSGERPHHGYWGKDGTYNVYVLSPDGKRIALRAKWRKESSIEIVESATGAHIVDIDMSSQANLTSATFSLDGRFIAACFNDLTIRVWETDTGTCVVPPLEVKTSETAVVLSPDGKLLAYTSDRWRCVHIWNLQTHIEQSCMDHTHMVTSLAFSPDGKHLASASYDGTVRVWDAQTGALVLPSLRGHTGRVWSVAFSPDARHIATGSGDKTVRIWDVTVGASHRAHSAELPKLIDGPTCPNSQEDRLADEGR
;
A
#
# COMPACT_ATOMS: atom_id res chain seq x y z
N ALA A 1 -51.29 -56.06 -8.57
CA ALA A 1 -50.18 -55.50 -7.76
C ALA A 1 -49.16 -56.63 -7.56
N ASP A 2 -47.90 -56.29 -7.26
CA ASP A 2 -46.80 -57.19 -6.87
C ASP A 2 -45.72 -57.49 -7.92
N HIS A 3 -45.15 -56.42 -8.50
CA HIS A 3 -43.72 -56.40 -8.76
C HIS A 3 -43.11 -55.15 -8.07
N PRO A 4 -42.12 -55.31 -7.17
CA PRO A 4 -41.39 -54.17 -6.62
C PRO A 4 -40.66 -53.45 -7.77
N PRO A 5 -40.58 -52.10 -7.75
CA PRO A 5 -39.85 -51.36 -8.78
C PRO A 5 -38.40 -51.85 -8.83
N THR A 6 -37.94 -52.23 -10.02
CA THR A 6 -36.62 -52.84 -10.24
C THR A 6 -35.50 -51.79 -10.42
N GLY A 7 -35.81 -50.51 -10.23
CA GLY A 7 -34.83 -49.43 -10.20
C GLY A 7 -35.27 -48.25 -9.30
N ILE A 8 -34.30 -47.45 -8.85
CA ILE A 8 -34.56 -46.29 -7.96
C ILE A 8 -35.43 -45.22 -8.64
N ASP A 9 -35.34 -45.11 -9.96
CA ASP A 9 -36.13 -44.14 -10.75
C ASP A 9 -37.61 -44.58 -10.90
N GLU A 10 -37.88 -45.88 -11.01
CA GLU A 10 -39.24 -46.43 -11.02
C GLU A 10 -39.93 -46.27 -9.65
N MET A 11 -39.15 -46.34 -8.57
CA MET A 11 -39.63 -46.03 -7.22
C MET A 11 -40.02 -44.55 -7.10
N TYR A 12 -39.21 -43.62 -7.61
CA TYR A 12 -39.56 -42.19 -7.62
C TYR A 12 -40.80 -41.91 -8.46
N ASP A 13 -40.93 -42.56 -9.62
CA ASP A 13 -42.13 -42.49 -10.46
C ASP A 13 -43.39 -42.91 -9.71
N TYR A 14 -43.33 -44.03 -8.99
CA TYR A 14 -44.45 -44.53 -8.22
C TYR A 14 -44.85 -43.57 -7.08
N ILE A 15 -43.87 -43.09 -6.31
CA ILE A 15 -44.09 -42.17 -5.18
C ILE A 15 -44.72 -40.87 -5.67
N LEU A 16 -44.14 -40.22 -6.69
CA LEU A 16 -44.66 -38.97 -7.26
C LEU A 16 -46.01 -39.17 -7.95
N GLY A 17 -46.19 -40.31 -8.62
CA GLY A 17 -47.45 -40.71 -9.25
C GLY A 17 -48.59 -40.79 -8.24
N GLN A 18 -48.37 -41.51 -7.12
CA GLN A 18 -49.36 -41.67 -6.04
C GLN A 18 -49.66 -40.36 -5.32
N ALA A 19 -48.62 -39.58 -4.98
CA ALA A 19 -48.78 -38.30 -4.28
C ALA A 19 -49.62 -37.29 -5.08
N LEU A 20 -49.46 -37.26 -6.41
CA LEU A 20 -50.13 -36.33 -7.31
C LEU A 20 -51.44 -36.86 -7.91
N GLN A 21 -51.83 -38.13 -7.66
CA GLN A 21 -53.05 -38.71 -8.25
C GLN A 21 -54.33 -38.18 -7.58
N ARG A 22 -54.26 -37.81 -6.30
CA ARG A 22 -55.41 -37.41 -5.48
C ARG A 22 -55.59 -35.89 -5.36
N LEU A 23 -54.77 -35.11 -6.05
CA LEU A 23 -54.74 -33.65 -5.97
C LEU A 23 -55.39 -33.01 -7.19
N ASN A 24 -56.14 -31.92 -6.98
CA ASN A 24 -56.67 -31.12 -8.08
C ASN A 24 -55.53 -30.38 -8.82
N GLY A 25 -55.81 -29.83 -10.01
CA GLY A 25 -54.79 -29.16 -10.84
C GLY A 25 -54.00 -28.07 -10.11
N ASP A 26 -54.68 -27.14 -9.43
CA ASP A 26 -54.03 -26.07 -8.65
C ASP A 26 -53.21 -26.60 -7.45
N GLN A 27 -53.72 -27.64 -6.77
CA GLN A 27 -52.99 -28.28 -5.67
C GLN A 27 -51.72 -28.98 -6.17
N SER A 28 -51.81 -29.69 -7.29
CA SER A 28 -50.67 -30.36 -7.92
C SER A 28 -49.59 -29.35 -8.33
N THR A 29 -49.98 -28.21 -8.90
CA THR A 29 -49.04 -27.14 -9.26
C THR A 29 -48.33 -26.57 -8.03
N ARG A 30 -49.04 -26.36 -6.91
CA ARG A 30 -48.41 -25.88 -5.67
C ARG A 30 -47.43 -26.90 -5.07
N VAL A 31 -47.79 -28.18 -5.07
CA VAL A 31 -46.89 -29.27 -4.63
C VAL A 31 -45.62 -29.29 -5.45
N LEU A 32 -45.74 -29.25 -6.78
CA LEU A 32 -44.60 -29.23 -7.68
C LEU A 32 -43.75 -27.96 -7.52
N ARG A 33 -44.39 -26.79 -7.38
CA ARG A 33 -43.70 -25.51 -7.12
C ARG A 33 -42.86 -25.55 -5.84
N CYS A 34 -43.41 -26.06 -4.73
CA CYS A 34 -42.65 -26.23 -3.48
C CYS A 34 -41.54 -27.28 -3.62
N LEU A 35 -41.82 -28.43 -4.24
CA LEU A 35 -40.85 -29.50 -4.47
C LEU A 35 -39.66 -29.01 -5.31
N HIS A 36 -39.93 -28.36 -6.44
CA HIS A 36 -38.89 -27.85 -7.34
C HIS A 36 -38.06 -26.77 -6.65
N ALA A 37 -38.67 -25.88 -5.85
CA ALA A 37 -37.96 -24.87 -5.10
C ALA A 37 -37.03 -25.46 -4.01
N VAL A 38 -37.44 -26.54 -3.32
CA VAL A 38 -36.56 -27.28 -2.38
C VAL A 38 -35.34 -27.85 -3.10
N VAL A 39 -35.54 -28.40 -4.31
CA VAL A 39 -34.46 -28.99 -5.11
C VAL A 39 -33.52 -27.93 -5.69
N CYS A 40 -34.05 -26.78 -6.10
CA CYS A 40 -33.28 -25.69 -6.68
C CYS A 40 -32.63 -24.76 -5.64
N ALA A 41 -32.95 -24.91 -4.34
CA ALA A 41 -32.36 -24.12 -3.28
C ALA A 41 -30.87 -24.48 -3.09
N ARG A 42 -30.02 -23.46 -2.90
CA ARG A 42 -28.56 -23.65 -2.75
C ARG A 42 -28.14 -24.14 -1.38
N ASN A 43 -28.90 -23.75 -0.37
CA ASN A 43 -28.80 -24.26 0.99
C ASN A 43 -30.16 -24.84 1.38
N PRO A 44 -30.19 -25.89 2.23
CA PRO A 44 -31.44 -26.35 2.82
C PRO A 44 -32.15 -25.19 3.52
N LEU A 45 -33.43 -25.01 3.21
CA LEU A 45 -34.27 -23.95 3.75
C LEU A 45 -35.22 -24.54 4.79
N SER A 46 -35.53 -23.77 5.81
CA SER A 46 -36.65 -24.05 6.70
C SER A 46 -37.99 -23.75 6.02
N VAL A 47 -39.06 -24.30 6.58
CA VAL A 47 -40.42 -24.06 6.07
C VAL A 47 -40.78 -22.57 6.02
N PRO A 48 -40.52 -21.75 7.06
CA PRO A 48 -40.81 -20.31 7.00
C PRO A 48 -40.01 -19.59 5.91
N GLU A 49 -38.74 -19.92 5.73
CA GLU A 49 -37.90 -19.29 4.70
C GLU A 49 -38.38 -19.61 3.28
N LEU A 50 -38.71 -20.88 3.01
CA LEU A 50 -39.27 -21.28 1.72
C LEU A 50 -40.64 -20.64 1.47
N ALA A 51 -41.46 -20.50 2.50
CA ALA A 51 -42.75 -19.82 2.43
C ALA A 51 -42.59 -18.35 2.03
N HIS A 52 -41.64 -17.64 2.64
CA HIS A 52 -41.32 -16.26 2.27
C HIS A 52 -40.83 -16.14 0.82
N LEU A 53 -39.96 -17.04 0.36
CA LEU A 53 -39.45 -17.04 -1.02
C LEU A 53 -40.56 -17.28 -2.04
N LEU A 54 -41.48 -18.22 -1.78
CA LEU A 54 -42.56 -18.56 -2.71
C LEU A 54 -43.81 -17.67 -2.58
N CYS A 55 -43.80 -16.70 -1.65
CA CYS A 55 -44.97 -15.90 -1.27
C CYS A 55 -46.16 -16.77 -0.84
N LEU A 56 -45.90 -17.81 -0.06
CA LEU A 56 -46.89 -18.73 0.52
C LEU A 56 -46.91 -18.61 2.04
N THR A 57 -47.93 -19.18 2.67
CA THR A 57 -47.93 -19.36 4.14
C THR A 57 -47.16 -20.63 4.52
N PRO A 58 -46.51 -20.67 5.70
CA PRO A 58 -45.84 -21.89 6.19
C PRO A 58 -46.74 -23.12 6.19
N ASP A 59 -48.03 -22.95 6.50
CA ASP A 59 -49.01 -24.04 6.47
C ASP A 59 -49.29 -24.56 5.06
N GLN A 60 -49.33 -23.68 4.06
CA GLN A 60 -49.48 -24.10 2.66
C GLN A 60 -48.26 -24.90 2.19
N VAL A 61 -47.04 -24.50 2.58
CA VAL A 61 -45.81 -25.24 2.26
C VAL A 61 -45.81 -26.61 2.93
N ARG A 62 -46.17 -26.69 4.22
CA ARG A 62 -46.29 -27.97 4.94
C ARG A 62 -47.32 -28.87 4.28
N TYR A 63 -48.52 -28.37 4.03
CA TYR A 63 -49.58 -29.13 3.38
C TYR A 63 -49.15 -29.64 1.99
N ALA A 64 -48.43 -28.82 1.22
CA ALA A 64 -47.93 -29.21 -0.09
C ALA A 64 -46.87 -30.32 -0.01
N LEU A 65 -45.95 -30.26 0.95
CA LEU A 65 -44.84 -31.22 1.06
C LEU A 65 -45.19 -32.48 1.86
N VAL A 66 -46.26 -32.49 2.66
CA VAL A 66 -46.70 -33.67 3.45
C VAL A 66 -46.99 -34.88 2.55
N ALA A 67 -47.52 -34.67 1.34
CA ALA A 67 -47.75 -35.76 0.38
C ALA A 67 -46.44 -36.43 -0.11
N LEU A 68 -45.29 -35.81 0.13
CA LEU A 68 -43.96 -36.24 -0.30
C LEU A 68 -43.05 -36.62 0.88
N HIS A 69 -43.62 -36.89 2.06
CA HIS A 69 -42.86 -37.25 3.26
C HIS A 69 -41.95 -38.48 3.10
N SER A 70 -42.20 -39.33 2.09
CA SER A 70 -41.39 -40.52 1.81
C SER A 70 -40.04 -40.18 1.15
N VAL A 71 -39.90 -38.99 0.57
CA VAL A 71 -38.69 -38.54 -0.16
C VAL A 71 -38.12 -37.22 0.38
N ILE A 72 -38.93 -36.44 1.09
CA ILE A 72 -38.54 -35.17 1.72
C ILE A 72 -38.81 -35.23 3.21
N ASN A 73 -37.81 -34.81 3.99
CA ASN A 73 -37.97 -34.51 5.39
C ASN A 73 -38.71 -33.19 5.56
N VAL A 74 -39.93 -33.24 6.09
CA VAL A 74 -40.72 -32.06 6.46
C VAL A 74 -40.70 -31.96 7.98
N PRO A 75 -39.94 -31.03 8.57
CA PRO A 75 -39.84 -30.86 10.02
C PRO A 75 -41.21 -30.64 10.66
N ASP A 76 -41.36 -30.98 11.93
CA ASP A 76 -42.64 -30.81 12.63
C ASP A 76 -42.99 -29.34 12.91
N ARG A 77 -44.25 -29.05 13.26
CA ARG A 77 -44.66 -27.67 13.63
C ARG A 77 -43.91 -27.11 14.85
N LYS A 78 -43.36 -27.99 15.70
CA LYS A 78 -42.59 -27.63 16.89
C LYS A 78 -41.12 -27.30 16.57
N GLU A 79 -40.63 -27.67 15.40
CA GLU A 79 -39.27 -27.44 14.94
C GLU A 79 -39.24 -26.27 13.95
N GLU A 80 -39.33 -25.05 14.47
CA GLU A 80 -39.42 -23.83 13.66
C GLU A 80 -38.19 -23.59 12.77
N HIS A 81 -37.02 -24.07 13.21
CA HIS A 81 -35.74 -24.01 12.47
C HIS A 81 -35.37 -25.32 11.77
N GLY A 82 -36.26 -26.31 11.71
CA GLY A 82 -35.98 -27.55 11.01
C GLY A 82 -35.77 -27.31 9.51
N LEU A 83 -34.80 -28.00 8.91
CA LEU A 83 -34.43 -27.85 7.50
C LEU A 83 -35.18 -28.84 6.61
N LEU A 84 -35.66 -28.35 5.46
CA LEU A 84 -36.20 -29.18 4.39
C LEU A 84 -35.06 -29.86 3.66
N THR A 85 -34.99 -31.18 3.74
CA THR A 85 -33.94 -31.99 3.10
C THR A 85 -34.55 -33.17 2.34
N THR A 86 -33.92 -33.56 1.24
CA THR A 86 -34.28 -34.79 0.52
C THR A 86 -33.56 -35.97 1.16
N TYR A 87 -34.24 -37.09 1.38
CA TYR A 87 -33.62 -38.27 1.97
C TYR A 87 -32.59 -38.93 1.04
N HIS A 88 -32.85 -38.90 -0.27
CA HIS A 88 -32.00 -39.56 -1.25
C HIS A 88 -31.23 -38.52 -2.07
N ALA A 89 -29.91 -38.63 -2.12
CA ALA A 89 -29.06 -37.74 -2.91
C ALA A 89 -29.37 -37.79 -4.42
N SER A 90 -29.85 -38.94 -4.93
CA SER A 90 -30.17 -39.11 -6.35
C SER A 90 -31.53 -38.55 -6.78
N PHE A 91 -32.36 -38.10 -5.82
CA PHE A 91 -33.71 -37.61 -6.07
C PHE A 91 -33.75 -36.19 -6.69
N PRO A 92 -32.99 -35.20 -6.18
CA PRO A 92 -32.76 -33.93 -6.88
C PRO A 92 -32.29 -34.11 -8.33
N ASP A 93 -31.33 -35.01 -8.57
CA ASP A 93 -30.78 -35.29 -9.90
C ASP A 93 -31.82 -35.91 -10.84
N TYR A 94 -32.69 -36.77 -10.32
CA TYR A 94 -33.77 -37.38 -11.08
C TYR A 94 -34.78 -36.31 -11.55
N LEU A 95 -35.14 -35.35 -10.68
CA LEU A 95 -36.10 -34.29 -11.01
C LEU A 95 -35.54 -33.25 -11.99
N THR A 96 -34.25 -32.93 -11.92
CA THR A 96 -33.61 -31.89 -12.75
C THR A 96 -33.08 -32.41 -14.08
N THR A 97 -32.76 -33.71 -14.19
CA THR A 97 -32.19 -34.28 -15.40
C THR A 97 -33.26 -34.85 -16.33
N ARG A 98 -33.48 -34.21 -17.47
CA ARG A 98 -34.50 -34.63 -18.47
C ARG A 98 -34.31 -36.07 -19.00
N THR A 99 -33.09 -36.61 -19.01
CA THR A 99 -32.84 -38.00 -19.45
C THR A 99 -33.32 -39.05 -18.46
N ARG A 100 -33.52 -38.68 -17.18
CA ARG A 100 -33.98 -39.59 -16.11
C ARG A 100 -35.48 -39.48 -15.85
N SER A 101 -36.00 -38.25 -15.71
CA SER A 101 -37.43 -38.01 -15.49
C SER A 101 -38.26 -38.04 -16.79
N GLY A 102 -37.64 -37.92 -17.96
CA GLY A 102 -38.34 -37.89 -19.26
C GLY A 102 -39.23 -36.66 -19.43
N SER A 103 -40.37 -36.81 -20.12
CA SER A 103 -41.38 -35.77 -20.33
C SER A 103 -42.52 -35.80 -19.28
N LYS A 104 -42.25 -36.39 -18.12
CA LYS A 104 -43.27 -36.59 -17.08
C LYS A 104 -43.67 -35.26 -16.43
N ARG A 105 -44.92 -35.20 -15.95
CA ARG A 105 -45.54 -33.97 -15.39
C ARG A 105 -44.84 -33.37 -14.16
N TRP A 106 -43.95 -34.12 -13.51
CA TRP A 106 -43.21 -33.69 -12.31
C TRP A 106 -41.74 -33.34 -12.60
N ALA A 107 -41.28 -33.48 -13.84
CA ALA A 107 -39.95 -33.03 -14.24
C ALA A 107 -39.81 -31.52 -13.96
N ALA A 108 -38.69 -31.13 -13.34
CA ALA A 108 -38.46 -29.74 -12.97
C ALA A 108 -38.05 -28.93 -14.21
N ASP A 109 -38.78 -27.85 -14.49
CA ASP A 109 -38.23 -26.77 -15.31
C ASP A 109 -37.33 -25.93 -14.41
N THR A 110 -36.04 -26.23 -14.43
CA THR A 110 -35.04 -25.56 -13.60
C THR A 110 -34.97 -24.05 -13.90
N GLY A 111 -35.17 -23.65 -15.15
CA GLY A 111 -35.17 -22.24 -15.55
C GLY A 111 -36.36 -21.47 -15.00
N ALA A 112 -37.57 -22.04 -15.11
CA ALA A 112 -38.78 -21.43 -14.56
C ALA A 112 -38.79 -21.43 -13.02
N THR A 113 -38.25 -22.48 -12.38
CA THR A 113 -38.14 -22.55 -10.92
C THR A 113 -37.15 -21.53 -10.38
N HIS A 114 -35.98 -21.38 -11.02
CA HIS A 114 -35.02 -20.34 -10.64
C HIS A 114 -35.57 -18.92 -10.87
N LEU A 115 -36.41 -18.71 -11.89
CA LEU A 115 -37.12 -17.44 -12.07
C LEU A 115 -38.06 -17.15 -10.90
N ASP A 116 -38.87 -18.13 -10.49
CA ASP A 116 -39.81 -17.97 -9.38
C ASP A 116 -39.09 -17.68 -8.04
N VAL A 117 -38.00 -18.38 -7.76
CA VAL A 117 -37.16 -18.13 -6.57
C VAL A 117 -36.48 -16.76 -6.66
N PHE A 118 -35.99 -16.35 -7.83
CA PHE A 118 -35.40 -15.03 -8.04
C PHE A 118 -36.41 -13.91 -7.76
N LEU A 119 -37.65 -14.01 -8.27
CA LEU A 119 -38.70 -13.03 -8.01
C LEU A 119 -39.04 -12.95 -6.52
N GLY A 120 -39.06 -14.10 -5.84
CA GLY A 120 -39.17 -14.18 -4.38
C GLY A 120 -38.06 -13.44 -3.65
N CYS A 121 -36.80 -13.72 -4.00
CA CYS A 121 -35.64 -13.02 -3.47
C CYS A 121 -35.73 -11.50 -3.70
N ASN A 122 -36.12 -11.08 -4.90
CA ASN A 122 -36.23 -9.66 -5.25
C ASN A 122 -37.25 -8.96 -4.35
N LYS A 123 -38.43 -9.55 -4.15
CA LYS A 123 -39.48 -9.00 -3.28
C LYS A 123 -39.07 -8.94 -1.80
N ILE A 124 -38.35 -9.96 -1.32
CA ILE A 124 -37.78 -9.96 0.03
C ILE A 124 -36.79 -8.81 0.19
N MET A 125 -35.91 -8.61 -0.79
CA MET A 125 -34.94 -7.52 -0.76
C MET A 125 -35.62 -6.15 -0.86
N GLU A 126 -36.63 -5.98 -1.71
CA GLU A 126 -37.44 -4.76 -1.84
C GLU A 126 -38.04 -4.28 -0.51
N THR A 127 -38.47 -5.22 0.33
CA THR A 127 -39.11 -4.92 1.62
C THR A 127 -38.16 -4.98 2.81
N GLY A 128 -37.10 -5.79 2.74
CA GLY A 128 -36.20 -6.07 3.86
C GLY A 128 -34.91 -5.24 3.87
N LEU A 129 -34.52 -4.61 2.76
CA LEU A 129 -33.31 -3.78 2.69
C LEU A 129 -33.62 -2.31 2.91
N PHE A 130 -33.12 -1.77 4.02
CA PHE A 130 -33.21 -0.35 4.37
C PHE A 130 -31.93 0.14 5.06
N PHE A 131 -31.82 1.45 5.25
CA PHE A 131 -30.65 2.08 5.87
C PHE A 131 -30.44 1.58 7.31
N ASN A 132 -29.22 1.13 7.60
CA ASN A 132 -28.83 0.62 8.92
C ASN A 132 -29.71 -0.57 9.36
N VAL A 133 -29.92 -1.52 8.45
CA VAL A 133 -30.75 -2.74 8.69
C VAL A 133 -30.30 -3.51 9.93
N SER A 134 -29.05 -3.34 10.33
CA SER A 134 -28.45 -4.03 11.47
C SER A 134 -28.52 -3.30 12.81
N GLY A 135 -28.94 -2.03 12.80
CA GLY A 135 -29.00 -1.18 13.98
C GLY A 135 -27.62 -0.88 14.59
N CYS A 136 -26.57 -0.75 13.78
CA CYS A 136 -25.25 -0.35 14.27
C CYS A 136 -25.36 1.04 14.94
N SER A 137 -24.91 1.14 16.19
CA SER A 137 -25.04 2.34 17.03
C SER A 137 -23.86 3.31 16.92
N THR A 138 -22.70 2.84 16.43
CA THR A 138 -21.50 3.68 16.26
C THR A 138 -20.76 3.37 14.96
N SER A 139 -20.07 4.36 14.39
CA SER A 139 -19.28 4.17 13.17
C SER A 139 -17.82 3.78 13.43
N TYR A 140 -17.25 4.15 14.58
CA TYR A 140 -15.83 3.92 14.90
C TYR A 140 -15.52 2.50 15.38
N ALA A 141 -16.52 1.73 15.82
CA ALA A 141 -16.37 0.33 16.17
C ALA A 141 -16.44 -0.58 14.93
N SER A 142 -15.60 -1.62 14.88
CA SER A 142 -15.73 -2.64 13.84
C SER A 142 -17.02 -3.42 14.01
N ASN A 143 -17.43 -4.14 12.96
CA ASN A 143 -18.61 -4.97 13.00
C ASN A 143 -18.63 -5.89 14.23
N ALA A 144 -17.55 -6.63 14.46
CA ALA A 144 -17.44 -7.53 15.61
C ALA A 144 -17.50 -6.85 17.00
N LYS A 145 -17.31 -5.52 17.08
CA LYS A 145 -17.21 -4.76 18.34
C LYS A 145 -18.39 -3.80 18.55
N GLN A 146 -19.45 -3.92 17.76
CA GLN A 146 -20.63 -3.08 17.92
C GLN A 146 -21.37 -3.43 19.22
N PRO A 147 -21.79 -2.43 20.02
CA PRO A 147 -22.41 -2.66 21.32
C PRO A 147 -23.87 -3.14 21.24
N SER A 148 -24.56 -2.92 20.11
CA SER A 148 -25.94 -3.35 19.87
C SER A 148 -26.13 -3.76 18.41
N ARG A 149 -26.74 -4.94 18.15
CA ARG A 149 -27.02 -5.46 16.80
C ARG A 149 -28.32 -6.24 16.76
N HIS A 150 -29.11 -6.02 15.71
CA HIS A 150 -30.26 -6.87 15.41
C HIS A 150 -29.81 -8.12 14.66
N ALA A 151 -30.36 -9.28 15.04
CA ALA A 151 -30.19 -10.51 14.27
C ALA A 151 -30.95 -10.35 12.94
N LEU A 152 -30.25 -10.57 11.82
CA LEU A 152 -30.84 -10.47 10.50
C LEU A 152 -31.69 -11.72 10.21
N PRO A 153 -32.89 -11.57 9.62
CA PRO A 153 -33.71 -12.72 9.24
C PRO A 153 -32.97 -13.60 8.22
N SER A 154 -32.99 -14.91 8.43
CA SER A 154 -32.24 -15.87 7.61
C SER A 154 -32.72 -15.94 6.16
N TYR A 155 -34.02 -15.73 5.91
CA TYR A 155 -34.57 -15.60 4.54
C TYR A 155 -34.00 -14.39 3.79
N LEU A 156 -33.72 -13.27 4.49
CA LEU A 156 -33.11 -12.08 3.90
C LEU A 156 -31.64 -12.34 3.56
N VAL A 157 -30.92 -13.03 4.46
CA VAL A 157 -29.52 -13.44 4.20
C VAL A 157 -29.43 -14.38 3.00
N TYR A 158 -30.36 -15.34 2.89
CA TYR A 158 -30.44 -16.23 1.72
C TYR A 158 -30.67 -15.44 0.43
N ALA A 159 -31.68 -14.55 0.42
CA ALA A 159 -31.97 -13.71 -0.74
C ALA A 159 -30.74 -12.89 -1.16
N CYS A 160 -30.06 -12.22 -0.21
CA CYS A 160 -28.87 -11.42 -0.50
C CYS A 160 -27.67 -12.23 -1.02
N ARG A 161 -27.51 -13.51 -0.63
CA ARG A 161 -26.40 -14.37 -1.14
C ARG A 161 -26.66 -14.94 -2.52
N PHE A 162 -27.89 -15.37 -2.81
CA PHE A 162 -28.16 -16.28 -3.92
C PHE A 162 -29.04 -15.71 -5.03
N TRP A 163 -29.57 -14.49 -4.91
CA TRP A 163 -30.44 -13.91 -5.95
C TRP A 163 -29.76 -13.80 -7.31
N ILE A 164 -28.47 -13.43 -7.36
CA ILE A 164 -27.70 -13.32 -8.62
C ILE A 164 -27.53 -14.70 -9.26
N GLU A 165 -27.31 -15.73 -8.45
CA GLU A 165 -27.17 -17.09 -8.96
C GLU A 165 -28.48 -17.61 -9.55
N HIS A 166 -29.60 -17.42 -8.84
CA HIS A 166 -30.93 -17.76 -9.35
C HIS A 166 -31.27 -16.96 -10.62
N LEU A 167 -30.92 -15.67 -10.68
CA LEU A 167 -31.09 -14.86 -11.88
C LEU A 167 -30.32 -15.45 -13.08
N THR A 168 -29.03 -15.79 -12.89
CA THR A 168 -28.19 -16.31 -13.99
C THR A 168 -28.64 -17.66 -14.53
N MET A 169 -29.33 -18.47 -13.70
CA MET A 169 -29.85 -19.79 -14.05
C MET A 169 -31.32 -19.77 -14.50
N SER A 170 -31.98 -18.62 -14.43
CA SER A 170 -33.40 -18.47 -14.76
C SER A 170 -33.67 -18.35 -16.27
N SER A 171 -34.92 -18.60 -16.65
CA SER A 171 -35.44 -18.38 -18.02
C SER A 171 -35.88 -16.92 -18.30
N ILE A 172 -35.45 -15.95 -17.48
CA ILE A 172 -35.84 -14.53 -17.59
C ILE A 172 -35.50 -13.93 -18.96
N SER A 173 -36.30 -12.97 -19.44
CA SER A 173 -35.93 -12.17 -20.62
C SER A 173 -34.76 -11.22 -20.32
N GLU A 174 -34.01 -10.81 -21.34
CA GLU A 174 -32.92 -9.84 -21.20
C GLU A 174 -33.43 -8.46 -20.79
N GLU A 175 -34.56 -8.03 -21.36
CA GLU A 175 -35.17 -6.73 -21.03
C GLU A 175 -35.56 -6.67 -19.55
N GLN A 176 -36.25 -7.72 -19.04
CA GLN A 176 -36.66 -7.78 -17.64
C GLN A 176 -35.45 -7.87 -16.70
N ALA A 177 -34.47 -8.73 -17.02
CA ALA A 177 -33.26 -8.84 -16.21
C ALA A 177 -32.49 -7.52 -16.14
N THR A 178 -32.38 -6.79 -17.25
CA THR A 178 -31.69 -5.50 -17.29
C THR A 178 -32.41 -4.48 -16.40
N GLN A 179 -33.74 -4.45 -16.43
CA GLN A 179 -34.56 -3.56 -15.59
C GLN A 179 -34.42 -3.90 -14.10
N ASP A 180 -34.49 -5.18 -13.74
CA ASP A 180 -34.40 -5.63 -12.34
C ASP A 180 -33.01 -5.33 -11.74
N VAL A 181 -31.94 -5.63 -12.49
CA VAL A 181 -30.56 -5.33 -12.07
C VAL A 181 -30.35 -3.82 -11.94
N TRP A 182 -30.82 -3.04 -12.90
CA TRP A 182 -30.73 -1.59 -12.87
C TRP A 182 -31.44 -0.99 -11.65
N ALA A 183 -32.66 -1.45 -11.37
CA ALA A 183 -33.46 -1.00 -10.23
C ALA A 183 -32.77 -1.34 -8.90
N PHE A 184 -32.24 -2.57 -8.78
CA PHE A 184 -31.54 -3.04 -7.59
C PHE A 184 -30.30 -2.20 -7.28
N PHE A 185 -29.38 -2.02 -8.25
CA PHE A 185 -28.11 -1.34 -7.99
C PHE A 185 -28.30 0.13 -7.64
N ARG A 186 -29.33 0.79 -8.16
CA ARG A 186 -29.62 2.20 -7.85
C ARG A 186 -30.35 2.43 -6.53
N LYS A 187 -31.09 1.45 -6.01
CA LYS A 187 -31.92 1.62 -4.80
C LYS A 187 -31.41 0.87 -3.58
N GLN A 188 -30.83 -0.32 -3.78
CA GLN A 188 -30.60 -1.29 -2.70
C GLN A 188 -29.15 -1.74 -2.53
N PHE A 189 -28.26 -1.42 -3.48
CA PHE A 189 -26.86 -1.83 -3.49
C PHE A 189 -26.15 -1.65 -2.14
N LEU A 190 -26.20 -0.47 -1.53
CA LEU A 190 -25.48 -0.23 -0.28
C LEU A 190 -26.07 -0.99 0.92
N TYR A 191 -27.38 -1.18 0.94
CA TYR A 191 -28.06 -1.94 2.00
C TYR A 191 -27.79 -3.43 1.85
N TRP A 192 -27.69 -3.92 0.61
CA TRP A 192 -27.23 -5.26 0.30
C TRP A 192 -25.78 -5.49 0.79
N LEU A 193 -24.88 -4.53 0.56
CA LEU A 193 -23.51 -4.61 1.09
C LEU A 193 -23.47 -4.61 2.62
N GLU A 194 -24.39 -3.93 3.30
CA GLU A 194 -24.49 -3.97 4.76
C GLU A 194 -24.81 -5.37 5.25
N VAL A 195 -25.85 -6.01 4.71
CA VAL A 195 -26.21 -7.40 5.06
C VAL A 195 -25.02 -8.34 4.84
N LEU A 196 -24.33 -8.24 3.69
CA LEU A 196 -23.17 -9.07 3.39
C LEU A 196 -21.98 -8.79 4.31
N SER A 197 -21.74 -7.53 4.65
CA SER A 197 -20.69 -7.07 5.58
C SER A 197 -20.87 -7.68 6.97
N ILE A 198 -22.10 -7.67 7.49
CA ILE A 198 -22.41 -8.17 8.83
C ILE A 198 -22.35 -9.68 8.88
N CYS A 199 -22.83 -10.33 7.82
CA CYS A 199 -22.79 -11.79 7.72
C CYS A 199 -21.38 -12.31 7.40
N ASN A 200 -20.36 -11.45 7.26
CA ASN A 200 -18.99 -11.81 6.88
C ASN A 200 -18.90 -12.52 5.51
N HIS A 201 -19.72 -12.08 4.56
CA HIS A 201 -19.77 -12.54 3.16
C HIS A 201 -19.52 -11.39 2.15
N ALA A 202 -19.00 -10.25 2.61
CA ALA A 202 -18.73 -9.08 1.77
C ALA A 202 -17.64 -9.32 0.71
N ASP A 203 -16.77 -10.29 0.92
CA ASP A 203 -15.77 -10.77 -0.05
C ASP A 203 -16.41 -11.37 -1.31
N VAL A 204 -17.62 -11.90 -1.20
CA VAL A 204 -18.37 -12.50 -2.31
C VAL A 204 -19.07 -11.43 -3.18
N ALA A 205 -19.27 -10.21 -2.68
CA ALA A 205 -20.03 -9.17 -3.38
C ALA A 205 -19.42 -8.78 -4.74
N SER A 206 -18.08 -8.66 -4.82
CA SER A 206 -17.39 -8.32 -6.06
C SER A 206 -17.46 -9.45 -7.08
N SER A 207 -17.35 -10.71 -6.63
CA SER A 207 -17.45 -11.87 -7.53
C SER A 207 -18.86 -11.99 -8.12
N LEU A 208 -19.90 -11.73 -7.32
CA LEU A 208 -21.28 -11.75 -7.77
C LEU A 208 -21.60 -10.62 -8.76
N ALA A 209 -21.18 -9.38 -8.46
CA ALA A 209 -21.35 -8.25 -9.38
C ALA A 209 -20.65 -8.51 -10.72
N LYS A 210 -19.44 -9.09 -10.68
CA LYS A 210 -18.69 -9.46 -11.89
C LYS A 210 -19.36 -10.60 -12.67
N ARG A 211 -19.90 -11.61 -11.98
CA ARG A 211 -20.66 -12.70 -12.60
C ARG A 211 -21.87 -12.18 -13.36
N LEU A 212 -22.58 -11.21 -12.78
CA LEU A 212 -23.73 -10.56 -13.41
C LEU A 212 -23.34 -9.77 -14.66
N GLU A 213 -22.23 -9.02 -14.60
CA GLU A 213 -21.68 -8.30 -15.75
C GLU A 213 -21.34 -9.26 -16.91
N VAL A 214 -20.64 -10.35 -16.62
CA VAL A 214 -20.27 -11.36 -17.63
C VAL A 214 -21.50 -12.02 -18.24
N TRP A 215 -22.48 -12.39 -17.41
CA TRP A 215 -23.71 -13.03 -17.87
C TRP A 215 -24.55 -12.10 -18.75
N LEU A 216 -24.73 -10.83 -18.37
CA LEU A 216 -25.44 -9.85 -19.19
C LEU A 216 -24.73 -9.61 -20.53
N ARG A 217 -23.40 -9.54 -20.51
CA ARG A 217 -22.60 -9.37 -21.73
C ARG A 217 -22.76 -10.56 -22.68
N ASP A 218 -22.65 -11.79 -22.18
CA ASP A 218 -22.81 -13.02 -23.00
C ASP A 218 -24.22 -13.12 -23.61
N LYS A 219 -25.25 -12.79 -22.81
CA LYS A 219 -26.64 -12.80 -23.25
C LYS A 219 -26.90 -11.75 -24.34
N HIS A 220 -26.32 -10.57 -24.22
CA HIS A 220 -26.41 -9.47 -25.19
C HIS A 220 -25.69 -9.80 -26.51
N THR A 221 -24.47 -10.36 -26.46
CA THR A 221 -23.71 -10.72 -27.67
C THR A 221 -24.41 -11.75 -28.55
N LYS A 222 -25.27 -12.61 -28.00
CA LYS A 222 -26.03 -13.60 -28.77
C LYS A 222 -27.14 -13.00 -29.64
N ARG A 223 -27.55 -11.75 -29.37
CA ARG A 223 -28.72 -11.13 -30.01
C ARG A 223 -28.37 -10.17 -31.16
N ASN A 224 -27.09 -9.86 -31.41
CA ASN A 224 -26.61 -8.98 -32.49
C ASN A 224 -27.32 -7.62 -32.60
N THR A 225 -27.87 -7.10 -31.49
CA THR A 225 -28.61 -5.82 -31.44
C THR A 225 -28.03 -4.92 -30.36
N GLU A 226 -27.56 -3.72 -30.73
CA GLU A 226 -27.09 -2.72 -29.76
C GLU A 226 -28.27 -2.17 -28.94
N SER A 227 -28.35 -2.54 -27.66
CA SER A 227 -29.33 -2.00 -26.71
C SER A 227 -28.65 -0.97 -25.81
N THR A 228 -29.14 0.27 -25.86
CA THR A 228 -28.60 1.38 -25.07
C THR A 228 -28.79 1.17 -23.56
N ASP A 229 -29.86 0.47 -23.16
CA ASP A 229 -30.18 0.18 -21.76
C ASP A 229 -29.23 -0.87 -21.16
N VAL A 230 -28.86 -1.89 -21.94
CA VAL A 230 -27.88 -2.90 -21.52
C VAL A 230 -26.51 -2.27 -21.34
N THR A 231 -26.09 -1.40 -22.27
CA THR A 231 -24.81 -0.67 -22.18
C THR A 231 -24.76 0.27 -20.98
N ARG A 232 -25.89 0.89 -20.59
CA ARG A 232 -25.98 1.67 -19.34
C ARG A 232 -25.86 0.76 -18.12
N CYS A 233 -26.59 -0.34 -18.09
CA CYS A 233 -26.54 -1.31 -16.98
C CYS A 233 -25.14 -1.91 -16.79
N LEU A 234 -24.43 -2.24 -17.86
CA LEU A 234 -23.04 -2.71 -17.80
C LEU A 234 -22.10 -1.63 -17.23
N ARG A 235 -22.28 -0.35 -17.58
CA ARG A 235 -21.51 0.75 -16.98
C ARG A 235 -21.78 0.90 -15.49
N LEU A 236 -23.04 0.78 -15.06
CA LEU A 236 -23.42 0.80 -13.65
C LEU A 236 -22.76 -0.36 -12.87
N LEU A 237 -22.69 -1.56 -13.45
CA LEU A 237 -22.02 -2.71 -12.84
C LEU A 237 -20.51 -2.52 -12.74
N LEU A 238 -19.89 -1.88 -13.73
CA LEU A 238 -18.47 -1.52 -13.67
C LEU A 238 -18.19 -0.50 -12.57
N ASP A 239 -19.03 0.53 -12.44
CA ASP A 239 -18.97 1.51 -11.34
C ASP A 239 -19.19 0.85 -9.97
N ALA A 240 -20.11 -0.12 -9.88
CA ALA A 240 -20.31 -0.93 -8.66
C ALA A 240 -19.08 -1.71 -8.26
N ASN A 241 -18.42 -2.32 -9.25
CA ASN A 241 -17.21 -3.08 -9.01
C ASN A 241 -16.04 -2.17 -8.59
N ASP A 242 -15.89 -0.99 -9.19
CA ASP A 242 -14.89 0.01 -8.77
C ASP A 242 -15.14 0.47 -7.32
N PHE A 243 -16.41 0.74 -6.96
CA PHE A 243 -16.79 1.07 -5.57
C PHE A 243 -16.41 -0.05 -4.58
N LEU A 244 -16.72 -1.30 -4.92
CA LEU A 244 -16.43 -2.48 -4.11
C LEU A 244 -14.91 -2.67 -3.89
N ILE A 245 -14.11 -2.51 -4.94
CA ILE A 245 -12.65 -2.62 -4.88
C ILE A 245 -12.09 -1.48 -4.02
N ARG A 246 -12.54 -0.25 -4.26
CA ARG A 246 -12.05 0.96 -3.58
C ARG A 246 -12.32 0.95 -2.08
N PHE A 247 -13.51 0.52 -1.69
CA PHE A 247 -13.94 0.53 -0.29
C PHE A 247 -13.97 -0.86 0.36
N ARG A 248 -13.27 -1.86 -0.23
CA ARG A 248 -13.25 -3.24 0.25
C ARG A 248 -12.97 -3.36 1.75
N THR A 249 -11.92 -2.69 2.22
CA THR A 249 -11.51 -2.78 3.62
C THR A 249 -12.55 -2.19 4.58
N PRO A 250 -13.08 -0.97 4.34
CA PRO A 250 -14.26 -0.47 5.06
C PRO A 250 -15.46 -1.42 4.99
N ILE A 251 -15.85 -1.87 3.80
CA ILE A 251 -17.02 -2.74 3.57
C ILE A 251 -16.91 -4.03 4.40
N ILE A 252 -15.74 -4.66 4.47
CA ILE A 252 -15.57 -5.91 5.24
C ILE A 252 -15.59 -5.64 6.75
N ARG A 253 -14.99 -4.54 7.20
CA ARG A 253 -14.71 -4.32 8.63
C ARG A 253 -15.78 -3.53 9.38
N SER A 254 -16.44 -2.58 8.73
CA SER A 254 -17.40 -1.66 9.36
C SER A 254 -18.47 -1.24 8.35
N ALA A 255 -19.68 -1.77 8.49
CA ALA A 255 -20.80 -1.42 7.63
C ALA A 255 -21.13 0.09 7.63
N PRO A 256 -21.12 0.81 8.79
CA PRO A 256 -21.33 2.25 8.81
C PRO A 256 -20.35 3.06 7.96
N HIS A 257 -19.10 2.62 7.82
CA HIS A 257 -18.09 3.31 7.00
C HIS A 257 -18.39 3.27 5.50
N MET A 258 -19.20 2.33 5.02
CA MET A 258 -19.64 2.31 3.62
C MET A 258 -20.45 3.57 3.28
N TYR A 259 -21.31 4.00 4.19
CA TYR A 259 -22.15 5.20 4.02
C TYR A 259 -21.35 6.49 4.22
N ILE A 260 -20.45 6.52 5.19
CA ILE A 260 -19.72 7.73 5.58
C ILE A 260 -18.50 7.98 4.67
N SER A 261 -17.64 6.96 4.52
CA SER A 261 -16.39 7.07 3.76
C SER A 261 -16.48 6.53 2.35
N GLY A 262 -17.37 5.58 2.07
CA GLY A 262 -17.59 5.08 0.72
C GLY A 262 -18.20 6.15 -0.18
N LEU A 263 -19.38 6.64 0.19
CA LEU A 263 -20.12 7.63 -0.59
C LEU A 263 -19.49 9.02 -0.64
N ALA A 264 -18.89 9.50 0.46
CA ALA A 264 -18.31 10.85 0.46
C ALA A 264 -17.11 11.00 -0.48
N PHE A 265 -16.49 9.88 -0.89
CA PHE A 265 -15.30 9.88 -1.74
C PHE A 265 -15.58 9.31 -3.14
N THR A 266 -16.82 8.97 -3.50
CA THR A 266 -17.14 8.56 -4.88
C THR A 266 -16.90 9.70 -5.86
N PRO A 267 -16.33 9.43 -7.05
CA PRO A 267 -16.13 10.46 -8.05
C PRO A 267 -17.48 11.01 -8.54
N PRO A 268 -17.55 12.28 -8.98
CA PRO A 268 -18.81 12.89 -9.41
C PRO A 268 -19.44 12.18 -10.62
N GLU A 269 -18.66 11.46 -11.42
CA GLU A 269 -19.12 10.66 -12.56
C GLU A 269 -19.72 9.29 -12.15
N SER A 270 -19.57 8.87 -10.89
CA SER A 270 -20.11 7.59 -10.40
C SER A 270 -21.64 7.64 -10.34
N GLU A 271 -22.29 6.76 -11.10
CA GLU A 271 -23.75 6.60 -11.09
C GLU A 271 -24.24 6.13 -9.72
N ILE A 272 -23.46 5.32 -9.01
CA ILE A 272 -23.76 4.87 -7.65
C ILE A 272 -23.61 6.02 -6.67
N GLY A 273 -22.52 6.79 -6.76
CA GLY A 273 -22.34 8.00 -5.97
C GLY A 273 -23.56 8.92 -6.08
N GLN A 274 -23.99 9.21 -7.31
CA GLN A 274 -25.17 10.04 -7.58
C GLN A 274 -26.48 9.45 -7.06
N ALA A 275 -26.68 8.13 -7.20
CA ALA A 275 -27.91 7.46 -6.76
C ALA A 275 -28.12 7.57 -5.24
N TYR A 276 -27.04 7.48 -4.46
CA TYR A 276 -27.11 7.46 -3.00
C TYR A 276 -26.69 8.78 -2.33
N HIS A 277 -26.27 9.79 -3.09
CA HIS A 277 -25.81 11.07 -2.54
C HIS A 277 -26.85 11.74 -1.64
N ARG A 278 -28.14 11.57 -1.94
CA ARG A 278 -29.26 12.13 -1.16
C ARG A 278 -29.34 11.60 0.29
N LEU A 279 -28.69 10.48 0.60
CA LEU A 279 -28.59 9.97 1.97
C LEU A 279 -27.69 10.83 2.86
N LEU A 280 -26.70 11.52 2.28
CA LEU A 280 -25.79 12.41 2.98
C LEU A 280 -26.36 13.84 3.01
N LYS A 281 -27.33 14.11 3.89
CA LYS A 281 -27.93 15.46 4.05
C LYS A 281 -26.92 16.56 4.43
N ARG A 282 -25.74 16.20 4.96
CA ARG A 282 -24.61 17.09 5.28
C ARG A 282 -23.28 16.41 4.92
N GLY A 283 -23.03 16.19 3.63
CA GLY A 283 -21.83 15.52 3.12
C GLY A 283 -20.73 16.49 2.67
N VAL A 284 -19.47 16.10 2.86
CA VAL A 284 -18.31 16.74 2.21
C VAL A 284 -18.39 16.43 0.72
N LYS A 285 -18.34 17.47 -0.12
CA LYS A 285 -18.27 17.33 -1.58
C LYS A 285 -16.81 17.49 -2.00
N VAL A 286 -16.25 16.47 -2.64
CA VAL A 286 -14.89 16.53 -3.20
C VAL A 286 -15.01 16.96 -4.65
N ASP A 287 -14.71 18.22 -4.96
CA ASP A 287 -14.87 18.80 -6.31
C ASP A 287 -13.73 18.43 -7.29
N THR A 288 -12.59 17.94 -6.78
CA THR A 288 -11.46 17.47 -7.59
C THR A 288 -10.86 16.20 -6.97
N ALA A 289 -11.23 15.04 -7.50
CA ALA A 289 -10.64 13.76 -7.12
C ALA A 289 -9.55 13.36 -8.12
N GLU A 290 -8.31 13.79 -7.91
CA GLU A 290 -7.18 13.19 -8.61
C GLU A 290 -6.82 11.84 -7.96
N ARG A 291 -6.68 10.81 -8.79
CA ARG A 291 -6.32 9.43 -8.38
C ARG A 291 -4.84 9.38 -8.01
N LEU A 292 -4.49 9.91 -6.83
CA LEU A 292 -3.09 10.07 -6.37
C LEU A 292 -2.33 8.74 -6.21
N THR A 293 -3.02 7.61 -6.06
CA THR A 293 -2.40 6.28 -6.00
C THR A 293 -3.28 5.22 -6.68
N PRO A 294 -2.73 4.38 -7.58
CA PRO A 294 -3.42 3.18 -8.03
C PRO A 294 -3.67 2.23 -6.86
N LEU A 295 -4.91 1.75 -6.75
CA LEU A 295 -5.25 0.64 -5.87
C LEU A 295 -5.16 -0.67 -6.67
N PRO A 296 -4.85 -1.80 -6.00
CA PRO A 296 -4.88 -3.09 -6.67
C PRO A 296 -6.33 -3.41 -7.06
N LEU A 297 -6.52 -3.88 -8.30
CA LEU A 297 -7.80 -4.41 -8.81
C LEU A 297 -8.31 -5.57 -7.96
N LEU A 298 -7.37 -6.40 -7.49
CA LEU A 298 -7.66 -7.59 -6.72
C LEU A 298 -6.55 -7.81 -5.71
N LYS A 299 -6.93 -8.20 -4.49
CA LYS A 299 -5.98 -8.55 -3.43
C LYS A 299 -6.35 -9.93 -2.87
N ILE A 300 -5.48 -10.90 -3.13
CA ILE A 300 -5.62 -12.28 -2.69
C ILE A 300 -4.76 -12.46 -1.45
N HIS A 301 -5.35 -12.93 -0.35
CA HIS A 301 -4.61 -13.18 0.88
C HIS A 301 -4.28 -14.68 0.99
N GLU A 302 -3.01 -14.99 1.14
CA GLU A 302 -2.48 -16.31 1.40
C GLU A 302 -1.80 -16.37 2.78
N LYS A 303 -1.96 -17.48 3.48
CA LYS A 303 -1.47 -17.62 4.87
C LYS A 303 0.05 -17.75 4.96
N SER A 304 0.69 -18.19 3.87
CA SER A 304 2.13 -18.46 3.79
C SER A 304 2.84 -17.43 2.90
N HIS A 305 4.15 -17.24 3.11
CA HIS A 305 4.92 -16.27 2.35
C HIS A 305 5.01 -16.67 0.87
N VAL A 306 4.62 -15.76 -0.02
CA VAL A 306 4.73 -15.96 -1.46
C VAL A 306 6.13 -15.59 -1.91
N ARG A 307 6.82 -16.52 -2.59
CA ARG A 307 8.20 -16.34 -3.09
C ARG A 307 8.27 -15.92 -4.54
N ALA A 308 7.43 -16.51 -5.40
CA ALA A 308 7.42 -16.26 -6.83
C ALA A 308 6.00 -16.32 -7.40
N LEU A 309 5.78 -15.61 -8.50
CA LEU A 309 4.52 -15.55 -9.24
C LEU A 309 4.76 -15.77 -10.75
N ALA A 310 3.78 -16.37 -11.42
CA ALA A 310 3.67 -16.36 -12.88
C ALA A 310 2.20 -16.32 -13.31
N PHE A 311 1.93 -15.72 -14.46
CA PHE A 311 0.63 -15.80 -15.13
C PHE A 311 0.57 -17.02 -16.03
N SER A 312 -0.63 -17.55 -16.26
CA SER A 312 -0.85 -18.51 -17.35
C SER A 312 -0.66 -17.84 -18.71
N ALA A 313 -0.26 -18.62 -19.74
CA ALA A 313 -0.17 -18.12 -21.14
C ALA A 313 -1.41 -17.33 -21.59
N ASP A 314 -2.60 -17.79 -21.16
CA ASP A 314 -3.90 -17.21 -21.50
C ASP A 314 -4.39 -16.12 -20.52
N THR A 315 -3.53 -15.74 -19.56
CA THR A 315 -3.76 -14.71 -18.53
C THR A 315 -4.95 -14.95 -17.60
N ARG A 316 -5.57 -16.14 -17.66
CA ARG A 316 -6.73 -16.52 -16.83
C ARG A 316 -6.35 -16.91 -15.41
N TYR A 317 -5.14 -17.38 -15.19
CA TYR A 317 -4.69 -17.93 -13.91
C TYR A 317 -3.40 -17.29 -13.45
N ILE A 318 -3.22 -17.27 -12.13
CA ILE A 318 -1.97 -16.91 -11.47
C ILE A 318 -1.52 -18.11 -10.67
N VAL A 319 -0.25 -18.46 -10.85
CA VAL A 319 0.42 -19.51 -10.12
C VAL A 319 1.35 -18.84 -9.13
N SER A 320 1.17 -19.15 -7.84
CA SER A 320 2.01 -18.62 -6.78
C SER A 320 2.78 -19.73 -6.09
N ILE A 321 4.08 -19.52 -5.91
CA ILE A 321 4.95 -20.39 -5.11
C ILE A 321 5.02 -19.84 -3.69
N VAL A 322 4.88 -20.74 -2.74
CA VAL A 322 4.69 -20.51 -1.30
C VAL A 322 5.53 -21.52 -0.55
N ASP A 323 5.91 -21.24 0.70
CA ASP A 323 6.87 -22.10 1.43
C ASP A 323 6.40 -23.57 1.56
N ASP A 324 5.09 -23.81 1.54
CA ASP A 324 4.44 -25.11 1.62
C ASP A 324 3.92 -25.65 0.27
N GLY A 325 4.21 -24.96 -0.85
CA GLY A 325 3.93 -25.49 -2.18
C GLY A 325 3.62 -24.51 -3.31
N VAL A 326 2.68 -24.90 -4.18
CA VAL A 326 2.22 -24.13 -5.35
C VAL A 326 0.71 -24.00 -5.27
N ARG A 327 0.18 -22.81 -5.51
CA ARG A 327 -1.26 -22.50 -5.47
C ARG A 327 -1.70 -21.89 -6.80
N ARG A 328 -2.92 -22.21 -7.23
CA ARG A 328 -3.53 -21.66 -8.45
C ARG A 328 -4.73 -20.79 -8.12
N TRP A 329 -4.71 -19.60 -8.67
CA TRP A 329 -5.71 -18.57 -8.48
C TRP A 329 -6.30 -18.17 -9.81
N ASN A 330 -7.59 -17.87 -9.82
CA ASN A 330 -8.18 -17.16 -10.95
C ASN A 330 -7.66 -15.72 -10.95
N ALA A 331 -7.02 -15.29 -12.03
CA ALA A 331 -6.42 -13.96 -12.15
C ALA A 331 -7.47 -12.82 -12.06
N ARG A 332 -8.74 -13.11 -12.38
CA ARG A 332 -9.84 -12.15 -12.43
C ARG A 332 -10.68 -12.13 -11.17
N THR A 333 -10.94 -13.29 -10.56
CA THR A 333 -11.82 -13.41 -9.38
C THR A 333 -11.05 -13.51 -8.07
N GLY A 334 -9.78 -13.95 -8.11
CA GLY A 334 -8.99 -14.26 -6.92
C GLY A 334 -9.40 -15.54 -6.20
N GLU A 335 -10.35 -16.29 -6.76
CA GLU A 335 -10.78 -17.56 -6.20
C GLU A 335 -9.68 -18.61 -6.38
N LYS A 336 -9.51 -19.43 -5.33
CA LYS A 336 -8.60 -20.57 -5.35
C LYS A 336 -9.22 -21.68 -6.19
N ILE A 337 -8.53 -22.10 -7.24
CA ILE A 337 -9.02 -23.14 -8.16
C ILE A 337 -8.59 -24.53 -7.68
N GLY A 338 -7.38 -24.64 -7.12
CA GLY A 338 -6.84 -25.92 -6.65
C GLY A 338 -5.42 -25.83 -6.14
N GLN A 339 -4.92 -26.96 -5.63
CA GLN A 339 -3.53 -27.18 -5.25
C GLN A 339 -3.02 -28.40 -6.04
N PRO A 340 -1.97 -28.25 -6.87
CA PRO A 340 -1.35 -29.39 -7.52
C PRO A 340 -0.83 -30.38 -6.44
N PRO A 341 -1.00 -31.69 -6.62
CA PRO A 341 -0.56 -32.68 -5.63
C PRO A 341 0.96 -32.64 -5.46
N GLN A 342 1.43 -32.21 -4.29
CA GLN A 342 2.86 -32.15 -3.98
C GLN A 342 3.37 -33.47 -3.43
N ARG A 343 4.59 -33.86 -3.83
CA ARG A 343 5.33 -34.94 -3.17
C ARG A 343 5.99 -34.34 -1.92
N PRO A 344 5.92 -34.99 -0.74
CA PRO A 344 6.72 -34.61 0.42
C PRO A 344 8.24 -34.72 0.15
N ASP A 345 8.63 -35.45 -0.90
CA ASP A 345 10.02 -35.63 -1.33
C ASP A 345 10.50 -34.57 -2.34
N ILE A 346 9.66 -33.60 -2.72
CA ILE A 346 10.08 -32.56 -3.67
C ILE A 346 11.02 -31.59 -2.94
N PRO A 347 12.22 -31.37 -3.46
CA PRO A 347 13.09 -30.28 -3.06
C PRO A 347 12.41 -28.93 -2.80
N HIS A 348 12.82 -28.13 -1.81
CA HIS A 348 12.27 -26.78 -1.58
C HIS A 348 13.32 -25.64 -1.57
N SER A 349 14.59 -25.90 -1.94
CA SER A 349 15.64 -24.88 -1.77
C SER A 349 15.64 -23.78 -2.84
N CYS A 350 15.43 -24.13 -4.11
CA CYS A 350 15.27 -23.16 -5.20
C CYS A 350 14.08 -23.57 -6.06
N LEU A 351 13.18 -22.63 -6.35
CA LEU A 351 11.93 -22.89 -7.07
C LEU A 351 11.72 -21.84 -8.17
N ALA A 352 11.34 -22.27 -9.37
CA ALA A 352 11.07 -21.41 -10.51
C ALA A 352 9.78 -21.82 -11.23
N LEU A 353 9.09 -20.84 -11.81
CA LEU A 353 7.94 -21.06 -12.68
C LEU A 353 8.34 -20.80 -14.13
N SER A 354 7.73 -21.53 -15.06
CA SER A 354 7.80 -21.17 -16.47
C SER A 354 7.08 -19.83 -16.71
N PRO A 355 7.45 -19.07 -17.76
CA PRO A 355 6.85 -17.76 -18.04
C PRO A 355 5.33 -17.79 -18.24
N ASP A 356 4.83 -18.92 -18.75
CA ASP A 356 3.41 -19.21 -18.95
C ASP A 356 2.75 -19.91 -17.76
N GLY A 357 3.45 -20.04 -16.64
CA GLY A 357 2.98 -20.65 -15.41
C GLY A 357 2.56 -22.11 -15.52
N SER A 358 2.78 -22.80 -16.66
CA SER A 358 2.31 -24.17 -16.92
C SER A 358 3.22 -25.24 -16.32
N ARG A 359 4.46 -24.90 -16.01
CA ARG A 359 5.48 -25.79 -15.46
C ARG A 359 6.20 -25.12 -14.30
N ALA A 360 6.71 -25.94 -13.40
CA ALA A 360 7.53 -25.50 -12.28
C ALA A 360 8.76 -26.40 -12.15
N ALA A 361 9.87 -25.80 -11.71
CA ALA A 361 11.12 -26.51 -11.46
C ALA A 361 11.54 -26.29 -10.00
N SER A 362 12.11 -27.33 -9.39
CA SER A 362 12.69 -27.28 -8.04
C SER A 362 14.04 -27.96 -7.99
N SER A 363 14.94 -27.43 -7.17
CA SER A 363 16.19 -28.10 -6.79
C SER A 363 16.38 -28.22 -5.27
N SER A 364 17.04 -29.32 -4.84
CA SER A 364 17.48 -29.58 -3.45
C SER A 364 18.71 -30.46 -3.49
N GLY A 365 19.76 -29.97 -2.84
CA GLY A 365 21.06 -30.59 -2.85
C GLY A 365 21.52 -30.82 -4.29
N ARG A 366 21.57 -32.08 -4.71
CA ARG A 366 22.15 -32.51 -6.00
C ARG A 366 21.15 -32.74 -7.12
N ASN A 367 19.85 -32.64 -6.85
CA ASN A 367 18.80 -33.01 -7.79
C ASN A 367 17.98 -31.80 -8.24
N CYS A 368 17.51 -31.84 -9.48
CA CYS A 368 16.55 -30.88 -10.04
C CYS A 368 15.37 -31.64 -10.67
N TYR A 369 14.15 -31.18 -10.41
CA TYR A 369 12.89 -31.79 -10.82
C TYR A 369 12.02 -30.77 -11.53
N VAL A 370 11.40 -31.14 -12.64
CA VAL A 370 10.44 -30.30 -13.37
C VAL A 370 9.10 -31.01 -13.44
N TRP A 371 8.00 -30.28 -13.21
CA TRP A 371 6.65 -30.85 -13.22
C TRP A 371 5.62 -29.86 -13.77
N ASP A 372 4.47 -30.41 -14.18
CA ASP A 372 3.33 -29.65 -14.70
C ASP A 372 2.51 -29.05 -13.54
N THR A 373 2.15 -27.78 -13.64
CA THR A 373 1.33 -27.05 -12.65
C THR A 373 -0.15 -27.03 -13.02
N THR A 374 -0.49 -27.33 -14.27
CA THR A 374 -1.85 -27.23 -14.83
C THR A 374 -2.70 -28.46 -14.56
N LEU A 375 -2.06 -29.61 -14.37
CA LEU A 375 -2.73 -30.88 -14.16
C LEU A 375 -2.87 -31.21 -12.66
N ASP A 376 -4.05 -31.67 -12.28
CA ASP A 376 -4.32 -32.17 -10.91
C ASP A 376 -3.72 -33.57 -10.66
N HIS A 377 -2.96 -34.11 -11.61
CA HIS A 377 -2.28 -35.40 -11.53
C HIS A 377 -0.78 -35.27 -11.80
N ARG A 378 -0.01 -36.19 -11.20
CA ARG A 378 1.45 -36.13 -11.07
C ARG A 378 2.16 -36.43 -12.39
N ILE A 379 2.56 -35.40 -13.13
CA ILE A 379 3.46 -35.53 -14.29
C ILE A 379 4.68 -34.63 -14.08
N GLY A 380 5.86 -35.24 -13.96
CA GLY A 380 7.12 -34.52 -13.85
C GLY A 380 8.33 -35.44 -13.93
N ARG A 381 9.50 -34.88 -14.23
CA ARG A 381 10.72 -35.61 -14.56
C ARG A 381 11.93 -35.04 -13.83
N TRP A 382 12.85 -35.93 -13.45
CA TRP A 382 14.16 -35.54 -12.93
C TRP A 382 15.08 -35.15 -14.08
N LEU A 383 15.77 -34.01 -13.95
CA LEU A 383 16.79 -33.60 -14.90
C LEU A 383 18.04 -34.44 -14.70
N LYS A 384 18.73 -34.78 -15.79
CA LYS A 384 20.01 -35.50 -15.74
C LYS A 384 21.14 -34.56 -15.33
N VAL A 385 21.27 -34.35 -14.02
CA VAL A 385 22.32 -33.52 -13.41
C VAL A 385 23.66 -34.29 -13.40
N PRO A 386 24.82 -33.64 -13.62
CA PRO A 386 26.14 -34.29 -13.54
C PRO A 386 26.36 -35.00 -12.20
N THR A 387 26.96 -36.20 -12.24
CA THR A 387 27.16 -37.08 -11.07
C THR A 387 28.02 -36.44 -9.97
N ASP A 388 28.95 -35.57 -10.34
CA ASP A 388 29.92 -34.95 -9.44
C ASP A 388 29.36 -33.69 -8.75
N THR A 389 28.07 -33.38 -8.92
CA THR A 389 27.45 -32.15 -8.41
C THR A 389 27.47 -32.09 -6.88
N ARG A 390 27.96 -30.97 -6.32
CA ARG A 390 27.89 -30.70 -4.88
C ARG A 390 26.51 -30.16 -4.49
N SER A 391 26.04 -29.15 -5.21
CA SER A 391 24.75 -28.49 -5.01
C SER A 391 24.23 -27.84 -6.29
N VAL A 392 22.92 -27.78 -6.46
CA VAL A 392 22.23 -27.04 -7.52
C VAL A 392 21.65 -25.75 -6.93
N SER A 393 22.30 -24.64 -7.27
CA SER A 393 21.89 -23.27 -6.95
C SER A 393 21.03 -22.66 -8.07
N SER A 394 20.12 -21.74 -7.72
CA SER A 394 19.27 -20.93 -8.62
C SER A 394 18.79 -21.61 -9.91
N VAL A 395 17.50 -21.92 -10.01
CA VAL A 395 16.88 -22.50 -11.22
C VAL A 395 16.09 -21.43 -11.97
N VAL A 396 16.13 -21.43 -13.30
CA VAL A 396 15.35 -20.51 -14.13
C VAL A 396 14.92 -21.16 -15.45
N PHE A 397 13.70 -20.85 -15.91
CA PHE A 397 13.22 -21.26 -17.22
C PHE A 397 13.68 -20.29 -18.31
N SER A 398 13.83 -20.79 -19.53
CA SER A 398 13.98 -19.93 -20.70
C SER A 398 12.68 -19.14 -20.97
N PRO A 399 12.76 -18.00 -21.66
CA PRO A 399 11.59 -17.16 -21.94
C PRO A 399 10.50 -17.84 -22.78
N ASP A 400 10.84 -18.87 -23.56
CA ASP A 400 9.91 -19.72 -24.30
C ASP A 400 9.39 -20.94 -23.51
N GLY A 401 9.86 -21.16 -22.28
CA GLY A 401 9.50 -22.28 -21.41
C GLY A 401 10.05 -23.65 -21.80
N LYS A 402 10.85 -23.76 -22.88
CA LYS A 402 11.32 -25.05 -23.42
C LYS A 402 12.60 -25.58 -22.78
N CYS A 403 13.42 -24.69 -22.21
CA CYS A 403 14.68 -25.03 -21.56
C CYS A 403 14.65 -24.61 -20.09
N VAL A 404 15.37 -25.34 -19.25
CA VAL A 404 15.68 -24.94 -17.87
C VAL A 404 17.19 -24.81 -17.73
N ALA A 405 17.65 -23.75 -17.07
CA ALA A 405 19.03 -23.64 -16.60
C ALA A 405 19.12 -23.63 -15.09
N ALA A 406 20.23 -24.14 -14.58
CA ALA A 406 20.56 -24.08 -13.17
C ALA A 406 22.07 -23.92 -12.99
N GLY A 407 22.43 -23.26 -11.89
CA GLY A 407 23.81 -23.12 -11.45
C GLY A 407 24.24 -24.37 -10.71
N ILE A 408 25.34 -24.99 -11.12
CA ILE A 408 25.88 -26.19 -10.49
C ILE A 408 27.17 -25.83 -9.78
N THR A 409 27.17 -25.93 -8.45
CA THR A 409 28.38 -25.85 -7.64
C THR A 409 29.09 -27.19 -7.71
N MET A 410 30.33 -27.18 -8.20
CA MET A 410 31.18 -28.36 -8.30
C MET A 410 31.97 -28.60 -7.00
N PRO A 411 32.55 -29.79 -6.78
CA PRO A 411 33.39 -30.08 -5.61
C PRO A 411 34.64 -29.21 -5.55
N GLU A 412 35.27 -29.12 -4.37
CA GLU A 412 36.43 -28.25 -4.14
C GLU A 412 37.53 -28.41 -5.19
N GLY A 413 37.90 -27.31 -5.84
CA GLY A 413 38.94 -27.27 -6.88
C GLY A 413 38.44 -27.17 -8.33
N ARG A 414 37.12 -27.28 -8.58
CA ARG A 414 36.52 -27.03 -9.91
C ARG A 414 35.63 -25.79 -9.90
N ALA A 415 35.56 -25.10 -11.04
CA ALA A 415 34.68 -23.95 -11.24
C ALA A 415 33.20 -24.36 -11.19
N SER A 416 32.35 -23.50 -10.64
CA SER A 416 30.89 -23.65 -10.75
C SER A 416 30.46 -23.40 -12.20
N VAL A 417 29.53 -24.22 -12.71
CA VAL A 417 29.11 -24.20 -14.12
C VAL A 417 27.61 -23.93 -14.25
N ILE A 418 27.19 -23.39 -15.40
CA ILE A 418 25.77 -23.30 -15.76
C ILE A 418 25.44 -24.42 -16.73
N CYS A 419 24.46 -25.24 -16.37
CA CYS A 419 23.96 -26.31 -17.21
C CYS A 419 22.54 -25.98 -17.70
N LYS A 420 22.22 -26.46 -18.91
CA LYS A 420 20.90 -26.34 -19.53
C LYS A 420 20.33 -27.72 -19.78
N TRP A 421 19.02 -27.85 -19.65
CA TRP A 421 18.30 -29.06 -19.99
C TRP A 421 17.06 -28.73 -20.81
N ASP A 422 16.73 -29.64 -21.70
CA ASP A 422 15.48 -29.66 -22.41
C ASP A 422 14.37 -30.11 -21.45
N VAL A 423 13.28 -29.35 -21.38
CA VAL A 423 12.25 -29.59 -20.36
C VAL A 423 11.44 -30.85 -20.64
N ASP A 424 11.21 -31.19 -21.92
CA ASP A 424 10.38 -32.33 -22.32
C ASP A 424 11.13 -33.66 -22.17
N THR A 425 12.41 -33.68 -22.55
CA THR A 425 13.27 -34.86 -22.50
C THR A 425 14.02 -34.99 -21.18
N GLY A 426 14.34 -33.90 -20.50
CA GLY A 426 15.19 -33.88 -19.30
C GLY A 426 16.69 -34.09 -19.60
N ASP A 427 17.05 -34.09 -20.88
CA ASP A 427 18.41 -34.29 -21.36
C ASP A 427 19.19 -32.97 -21.37
N PRO A 428 20.51 -33.00 -21.09
CA PRO A 428 21.34 -31.80 -21.10
C PRO A 428 21.47 -31.23 -22.52
N ILE A 429 21.33 -29.91 -22.66
CA ILE A 429 21.49 -29.18 -23.92
C ILE A 429 22.87 -28.52 -23.94
N GLY A 430 23.72 -28.95 -24.87
CA GLY A 430 25.06 -28.39 -25.06
C GLY A 430 26.04 -28.77 -23.95
N GLN A 431 27.23 -28.18 -23.99
CA GLN A 431 28.24 -28.37 -22.94
C GLN A 431 27.96 -27.42 -21.75
N PRO A 432 28.31 -27.82 -20.52
CA PRO A 432 28.27 -26.93 -19.36
C PRO A 432 29.11 -25.68 -19.60
N PHE A 433 28.54 -24.51 -19.31
CA PHE A 433 29.25 -23.25 -19.49
C PHE A 433 30.12 -22.97 -18.27
N GLU A 434 31.43 -23.00 -18.46
CA GLU A 434 32.40 -22.43 -17.52
C GLU A 434 32.46 -20.92 -17.75
N LEU A 435 32.10 -20.13 -16.74
CA LEU A 435 32.16 -18.67 -16.80
C LEU A 435 33.62 -18.22 -16.71
N ALA A 436 34.12 -17.59 -17.78
CA ALA A 436 35.49 -17.11 -17.89
C ALA A 436 35.80 -16.09 -16.78
N GLY A 437 36.86 -16.34 -16.00
CA GLY A 437 37.27 -15.51 -14.85
C GLY A 437 37.15 -16.17 -13.47
N SER A 438 36.86 -17.47 -13.41
CA SER A 438 36.74 -18.31 -12.20
C SER A 438 38.02 -18.44 -11.36
N ALA A 439 38.52 -17.34 -10.80
CA ALA A 439 39.29 -17.36 -9.56
C ALA A 439 38.39 -17.26 -8.31
N VAL A 440 37.08 -17.07 -8.50
CA VAL A 440 36.13 -16.76 -7.43
C VAL A 440 35.40 -18.03 -6.96
N LYS A 441 35.65 -18.41 -5.70
CA LYS A 441 35.07 -19.57 -5.00
C LYS A 441 33.75 -19.19 -4.30
N GLY A 442 32.69 -18.90 -5.06
CA GLY A 442 31.38 -18.47 -4.53
C GLY A 442 30.19 -19.29 -5.06
N ASP A 443 29.08 -19.27 -4.33
CA ASP A 443 27.80 -19.85 -4.78
C ASP A 443 27.09 -18.89 -5.75
N LEU A 444 26.42 -19.44 -6.77
CA LEU A 444 25.62 -18.66 -7.72
C LEU A 444 24.33 -18.19 -7.06
N SER A 445 24.10 -16.88 -7.04
CA SER A 445 22.92 -16.28 -6.40
C SER A 445 21.74 -16.10 -7.36
N MET A 446 21.99 -15.95 -8.66
CA MET A 446 20.97 -15.65 -9.66
C MET A 446 21.41 -16.05 -11.08
N ILE A 447 20.44 -16.45 -11.92
CA ILE A 447 20.62 -16.65 -13.37
C ILE A 447 19.46 -15.99 -14.11
N ALA A 448 19.74 -15.32 -15.24
CA ALA A 448 18.73 -14.74 -16.13
C ALA A 448 19.04 -15.03 -17.61
N PHE A 449 18.02 -15.38 -18.38
CA PHE A 449 18.12 -15.59 -19.83
C PHE A 449 17.77 -14.34 -20.61
N ALA A 450 18.51 -14.10 -21.70
CA ALA A 450 18.04 -13.19 -22.74
C ALA A 450 16.93 -13.84 -23.58
N PRO A 451 15.87 -13.10 -23.95
CA PRO A 451 14.79 -13.55 -24.84
C PRO A 451 15.25 -14.19 -26.15
N ASN A 452 16.38 -13.74 -26.70
CA ASN A 452 16.94 -14.30 -27.93
C ASN A 452 17.69 -15.65 -27.75
N HIS A 453 17.76 -16.19 -26.52
CA HIS A 453 18.50 -17.40 -26.13
C HIS A 453 20.02 -17.37 -26.35
N LYS A 454 20.57 -16.25 -26.85
CA LYS A 454 21.99 -16.09 -27.17
C LYS A 454 22.81 -15.57 -26.00
N LYS A 455 22.19 -15.06 -24.93
CA LYS A 455 22.90 -14.52 -23.77
C LYS A 455 22.33 -15.04 -22.46
N ILE A 456 23.21 -15.22 -21.47
CA ILE A 456 22.85 -15.60 -20.11
C ILE A 456 23.64 -14.74 -19.14
N ALA A 457 22.93 -14.12 -18.20
CA ALA A 457 23.52 -13.42 -17.07
C ALA A 457 23.50 -14.31 -15.82
N ALA A 458 24.55 -14.21 -15.02
CA ALA A 458 24.71 -14.93 -13.76
C ALA A 458 25.44 -14.06 -12.73
N ALA A 459 24.99 -14.12 -11.48
CA ALA A 459 25.62 -13.42 -10.37
C ALA A 459 26.21 -14.38 -9.34
N TYR A 460 27.36 -13.99 -8.78
CA TYR A 460 28.11 -14.71 -7.74
C TYR A 460 28.17 -13.88 -6.46
N ASP A 461 28.20 -14.57 -5.32
CA ASP A 461 28.42 -13.97 -4.01
C ASP A 461 29.76 -14.45 -3.40
N GLU A 462 30.67 -13.53 -3.08
CA GLU A 462 31.95 -13.84 -2.42
C GLU A 462 31.77 -14.00 -0.90
N GLY A 463 31.32 -15.19 -0.46
CA GLY A 463 31.58 -15.70 0.88
C GLY A 463 30.37 -16.11 1.72
N SER A 464 30.54 -17.19 2.49
CA SER A 464 29.54 -17.73 3.41
C SER A 464 29.31 -16.84 4.64
N PRO A 465 28.11 -16.85 5.25
CA PRO A 465 27.77 -16.03 6.40
C PRO A 465 28.50 -16.56 7.66
N SER A 466 29.67 -16.00 7.96
CA SER A 466 30.30 -16.13 9.27
C SER A 466 30.03 -14.88 10.09
N LEU A 467 29.60 -15.09 11.34
CA LEU A 467 28.91 -14.16 12.24
C LEU A 467 29.64 -12.86 12.66
N PHE A 468 30.78 -12.48 12.07
CA PHE A 468 31.62 -11.39 12.60
C PHE A 468 32.29 -10.42 11.60
N LYS A 469 31.87 -10.35 10.33
CA LYS A 469 32.34 -9.28 9.40
C LYS A 469 31.24 -8.28 9.05
N ARG A 470 31.60 -6.99 9.01
CA ARG A 470 30.72 -5.87 8.63
C ARG A 470 30.23 -6.04 7.19
N ARG A 471 28.98 -5.64 6.96
CA ARG A 471 28.20 -5.75 5.71
C ARG A 471 28.81 -5.07 4.48
N ASP A 472 29.86 -4.27 4.67
CA ASP A 472 30.44 -3.38 3.65
C ASP A 472 31.65 -4.01 2.92
N SER A 473 31.94 -5.30 3.13
CA SER A 473 33.18 -5.97 2.68
C SER A 473 32.97 -7.11 1.66
N TYR A 474 31.75 -7.36 1.22
CA TYR A 474 31.41 -8.48 0.32
C TYR A 474 31.48 -8.01 -1.14
N GLY A 475 32.10 -8.82 -2.01
CA GLY A 475 32.21 -8.55 -3.45
C GLY A 475 31.37 -9.54 -4.25
N GLY A 476 30.18 -9.16 -4.68
CA GLY A 476 29.45 -9.88 -5.71
C GLY A 476 29.99 -9.59 -7.12
N GLN A 477 29.79 -10.52 -8.06
CA GLN A 477 30.17 -10.33 -9.46
C GLN A 477 28.98 -10.70 -10.36
N LEU A 478 28.57 -9.79 -11.25
CA LEU A 478 27.60 -10.06 -12.30
C LEU A 478 28.35 -10.28 -13.61
N THR A 479 28.13 -11.43 -14.23
CA THR A 479 28.75 -11.79 -15.51
C THR A 479 27.64 -12.18 -16.49
N TRP A 480 27.65 -11.64 -17.70
CA TRP A 480 26.81 -12.18 -18.77
C TRP A 480 27.63 -12.60 -19.97
N VAL A 481 27.25 -13.74 -20.53
CA VAL A 481 28.00 -14.44 -21.58
C VAL A 481 27.11 -14.63 -22.80
N ASN A 482 27.68 -14.36 -23.96
CA ASN A 482 27.10 -14.75 -25.23
C ASN A 482 27.36 -16.25 -25.46
N THR A 483 26.29 -17.04 -25.50
CA THR A 483 26.35 -18.51 -25.58
C THR A 483 26.81 -19.01 -26.95
N VAL A 484 26.86 -18.14 -27.96
CA VAL A 484 27.30 -18.48 -29.33
C VAL A 484 28.77 -18.13 -29.54
N THR A 485 29.20 -16.95 -29.08
CA THR A 485 30.57 -16.44 -29.30
C THR A 485 31.52 -16.71 -28.13
N GLY A 486 31.00 -17.01 -26.94
CA GLY A 486 31.78 -17.17 -25.72
C GLY A 486 32.27 -15.86 -25.10
N ALA A 487 31.94 -14.70 -25.70
CA ALA A 487 32.29 -13.40 -25.16
C ALA A 487 31.58 -13.15 -23.83
N ALA A 488 32.32 -12.68 -22.83
CA ALA A 488 31.82 -12.43 -21.48
C ALA A 488 32.07 -10.99 -21.05
N VAL A 489 31.06 -10.35 -20.48
CA VAL A 489 31.17 -9.06 -19.80
C VAL A 489 31.10 -9.30 -18.30
N VAL A 490 32.06 -8.76 -17.56
CA VAL A 490 32.21 -8.96 -16.11
C VAL A 490 32.11 -7.62 -15.40
N GLU A 491 31.26 -7.56 -14.37
CA GLU A 491 31.08 -6.37 -13.56
C GLU A 491 31.07 -6.72 -12.06
N LYS A 492 31.76 -5.92 -11.22
CA LYS A 492 31.91 -6.17 -9.77
C LYS A 492 30.99 -5.26 -8.96
N PHE A 493 30.34 -5.83 -7.94
CA PHE A 493 29.33 -5.18 -7.12
C PHE A 493 29.39 -5.59 -5.65
N PRO A 494 28.71 -4.88 -4.74
CA PRO A 494 28.61 -5.31 -3.34
C PRO A 494 27.59 -6.44 -3.12
N TRP A 495 26.43 -6.39 -3.81
CA TRP A 495 25.33 -7.36 -3.65
C TRP A 495 24.27 -7.20 -4.76
N LEU A 496 23.69 -8.29 -5.26
CA LEU A 496 22.70 -8.24 -6.36
C LEU A 496 21.59 -9.29 -6.15
N ASN A 497 20.33 -8.85 -6.24
CA ASN A 497 19.16 -9.71 -5.96
C ASN A 497 18.37 -10.10 -7.23
N SER A 498 18.33 -9.25 -8.25
CA SER A 498 17.54 -9.50 -9.48
C SER A 498 18.12 -8.76 -10.68
N ALA A 499 18.12 -9.42 -11.84
CA ALA A 499 18.48 -8.90 -13.14
C ALA A 499 17.59 -9.50 -14.22
N VAL A 500 17.29 -8.73 -15.25
CA VAL A 500 16.43 -9.11 -16.36
C VAL A 500 16.92 -8.47 -17.65
N PHE A 501 16.82 -9.19 -18.76
CA PHE A 501 17.10 -8.66 -20.10
C PHE A 501 15.86 -7.98 -20.67
N SER A 502 16.05 -6.92 -21.45
CA SER A 502 14.97 -6.33 -22.24
C SER A 502 14.40 -7.34 -23.26
N PRO A 503 13.13 -7.21 -23.70
CA PRO A 503 12.52 -8.12 -24.68
C PRO A 503 13.31 -8.27 -25.99
N ASP A 504 13.97 -7.20 -26.44
CA ASP A 504 14.86 -7.19 -27.61
C ASP A 504 16.26 -7.77 -27.34
N SER A 505 16.57 -8.12 -26.09
CA SER A 505 17.87 -8.62 -25.60
C SER A 505 19.04 -7.64 -25.78
N ALA A 506 18.76 -6.36 -26.05
CA ALA A 506 19.76 -5.33 -26.24
C ALA A 506 20.30 -4.78 -24.91
N PHE A 507 19.50 -4.82 -23.84
CA PHE A 507 19.83 -4.22 -22.55
C PHE A 507 19.72 -5.23 -21.41
N VAL A 508 20.54 -5.02 -20.37
CA VAL A 508 20.44 -5.71 -19.08
C VAL A 508 20.05 -4.70 -18.02
N VAL A 509 18.98 -5.00 -17.28
CA VAL A 509 18.51 -4.18 -16.16
C VAL A 509 18.67 -4.97 -14.87
N TYR A 510 19.29 -4.38 -13.86
CA TYR A 510 19.48 -5.03 -12.56
C TYR A 510 19.32 -4.07 -11.39
N GLY A 511 18.96 -4.63 -10.24
CA GLY A 511 18.75 -3.89 -9.00
C GLY A 511 20.01 -3.82 -8.14
N GLU A 512 20.35 -2.62 -7.68
CA GLU A 512 21.38 -2.35 -6.67
C GLU A 512 20.72 -2.05 -5.30
N VAL A 513 21.52 -1.89 -4.24
CA VAL A 513 21.09 -1.69 -2.84
C VAL A 513 20.09 -0.52 -2.66
N ARG A 514 19.97 0.42 -3.63
CA ARG A 514 19.00 1.55 -3.58
C ARG A 514 18.49 2.05 -4.95
N GLY A 515 18.81 1.37 -6.05
CA GLY A 515 18.50 1.88 -7.39
C GLY A 515 18.45 0.79 -8.46
N ILE A 516 18.07 1.18 -9.67
CA ILE A 516 18.05 0.31 -10.85
C ILE A 516 19.06 0.84 -11.87
N LEU A 517 19.88 -0.07 -12.41
CA LEU A 517 20.91 0.21 -13.41
C LEU A 517 20.53 -0.43 -14.74
N VAL A 518 20.90 0.23 -15.84
CA VAL A 518 20.74 -0.27 -17.21
C VAL A 518 22.09 -0.31 -17.90
N ARG A 519 22.38 -1.44 -18.56
CA ARG A 519 23.61 -1.67 -19.33
C ARG A 519 23.30 -2.10 -20.74
N ASP A 520 24.19 -1.74 -21.65
CA ASP A 520 24.22 -2.38 -22.97
C ASP A 520 24.64 -3.84 -22.82
N ALA A 521 23.84 -4.75 -23.38
CA ALA A 521 24.05 -6.19 -23.21
C ALA A 521 25.20 -6.73 -24.06
N GLU A 522 25.72 -5.99 -25.05
CA GLU A 522 26.84 -6.39 -25.91
C GLU A 522 28.16 -5.80 -25.42
N THR A 523 28.20 -4.50 -25.11
CA THR A 523 29.43 -3.80 -24.71
C THR A 523 29.64 -3.74 -23.20
N GLY A 524 28.56 -3.76 -22.41
CA GLY A 524 28.61 -3.53 -20.97
C GLY A 524 28.66 -2.07 -20.54
N ASP A 525 28.52 -1.14 -21.48
CA ASP A 525 28.54 0.27 -21.19
C ASP A 525 27.35 0.69 -20.31
N ALA A 526 27.60 1.59 -19.37
CA ALA A 526 26.58 2.21 -18.52
C ALA A 526 25.65 3.09 -19.35
N ILE A 527 24.34 2.81 -19.32
CA ILE A 527 23.35 3.66 -19.98
C ILE A 527 22.69 4.53 -18.92
N GLY A 528 23.22 5.74 -18.75
CA GLY A 528 22.74 6.71 -17.78
C GLY A 528 23.26 6.47 -16.34
N GLN A 529 22.75 7.27 -15.41
CA GLN A 529 23.04 7.14 -13.98
C GLN A 529 22.09 6.14 -13.29
N PRO A 530 22.49 5.50 -12.17
CA PRO A 530 21.59 4.66 -11.40
C PRO A 530 20.34 5.42 -10.98
N ILE A 531 19.17 4.91 -11.36
CA ILE A 531 17.91 5.58 -11.06
C ILE A 531 17.48 5.20 -9.65
N GLN A 532 17.44 6.22 -8.81
CA GLN A 532 17.07 6.13 -7.41
C GLN A 532 15.57 6.33 -7.27
N GLY A 533 14.94 5.48 -6.47
CA GLY A 533 13.55 5.71 -6.07
C GLY A 533 13.14 4.81 -4.93
N HIS A 534 13.44 3.52 -5.02
CA HIS A 534 13.23 2.60 -3.91
C HIS A 534 14.09 2.97 -2.70
N THR A 535 13.52 2.83 -1.50
CA THR A 535 14.23 3.22 -0.27
C THR A 535 15.05 2.09 0.34
N LYS A 536 14.93 0.89 -0.21
CA LYS A 536 15.61 -0.36 0.17
C LYS A 536 15.84 -1.22 -1.09
N ASP A 537 16.54 -2.34 -0.91
CA ASP A 537 16.92 -3.26 -1.97
C ASP A 537 15.76 -3.64 -2.90
N VAL A 538 16.04 -3.66 -4.21
CA VAL A 538 15.13 -4.20 -5.22
C VAL A 538 15.26 -5.72 -5.20
N LEU A 539 14.16 -6.43 -4.98
CA LEU A 539 14.12 -7.89 -4.84
C LEU A 539 13.66 -8.59 -6.13
N SER A 540 12.91 -7.90 -6.99
CA SER A 540 12.37 -8.46 -8.22
C SER A 540 12.20 -7.39 -9.29
N LEU A 541 12.53 -7.74 -10.53
CA LEU A 541 12.35 -6.92 -11.73
C LEU A 541 11.61 -7.70 -12.82
N ALA A 542 10.74 -7.03 -13.57
CA ALA A 542 10.06 -7.60 -14.73
C ALA A 542 9.84 -6.55 -15.82
N PHE A 543 10.08 -6.92 -17.07
CA PHE A 543 9.73 -6.09 -18.24
C PHE A 543 8.27 -6.31 -18.64
N SER A 544 7.62 -5.26 -19.15
CA SER A 544 6.37 -5.41 -19.88
C SER A 544 6.62 -6.15 -21.21
N PRO A 545 5.63 -6.89 -21.74
CA PRO A 545 5.79 -7.63 -23.00
C PRO A 545 6.14 -6.74 -24.20
N ASP A 546 5.70 -5.49 -24.20
CA ASP A 546 6.00 -4.49 -25.23
C ASP A 546 7.37 -3.81 -25.05
N GLY A 547 8.08 -4.10 -23.95
CA GLY A 547 9.39 -3.54 -23.62
C GLY A 547 9.38 -2.08 -23.19
N LYS A 548 8.22 -1.43 -23.10
CA LYS A 548 8.11 0.00 -22.77
C LYS A 548 8.13 0.31 -21.29
N PHE A 549 7.99 -0.69 -20.43
CA PHE A 549 7.94 -0.49 -18.99
C PHE A 549 8.75 -1.55 -18.25
N VAL A 550 9.30 -1.15 -17.11
CA VAL A 550 9.91 -2.06 -16.13
C VAL A 550 9.15 -1.94 -14.84
N ALA A 551 8.79 -3.07 -14.22
CA ALA A 551 8.23 -3.10 -12.88
C ALA A 551 9.27 -3.61 -11.89
N SER A 552 9.35 -2.99 -10.72
CA SER A 552 10.28 -3.36 -9.65
C SER A 552 9.56 -3.55 -8.32
N GLY A 553 9.83 -4.66 -7.65
CA GLY A 553 9.39 -4.94 -6.28
C GLY A 553 10.57 -4.77 -5.32
N SER A 554 10.32 -4.11 -4.18
CA SER A 554 11.38 -3.80 -3.21
C SER A 554 11.05 -4.21 -1.78
N ALA A 555 12.11 -4.33 -0.99
CA ALA A 555 12.07 -4.42 0.47
C ALA A 555 11.45 -3.17 1.14
N ASP A 556 11.22 -2.08 0.41
CA ASP A 556 10.52 -0.88 0.90
C ASP A 556 8.98 -1.00 0.91
N THR A 557 8.46 -2.19 0.64
CA THR A 557 7.02 -2.53 0.60
C THR A 557 6.26 -1.90 -0.58
N THR A 558 6.96 -1.34 -1.56
CA THR A 558 6.34 -0.74 -2.76
C THR A 558 6.67 -1.53 -4.02
N VAL A 559 5.75 -1.44 -4.99
CA VAL A 559 6.02 -1.79 -6.38
C VAL A 559 6.15 -0.49 -7.14
N ARG A 560 7.11 -0.39 -8.06
CA ARG A 560 7.24 0.77 -8.96
C ARG A 560 7.19 0.32 -10.39
N VAL A 561 6.54 1.11 -11.24
CA VAL A 561 6.51 0.93 -12.69
C VAL A 561 7.22 2.12 -13.32
N TRP A 562 8.25 1.84 -14.10
CA TRP A 562 9.15 2.80 -14.73
C TRP A 562 8.88 2.80 -16.23
N SER A 563 8.82 3.97 -16.86
CA SER A 563 8.88 4.04 -18.32
C SER A 563 10.27 3.62 -18.81
N PHE A 564 10.35 2.86 -19.90
CA PHE A 564 11.60 2.41 -20.51
C PHE A 564 11.57 2.75 -22.00
N GLU A 565 12.41 3.69 -22.43
CA GLU A 565 12.54 4.06 -23.84
C GLU A 565 14.02 4.16 -24.22
N HIS A 566 14.41 3.49 -25.31
CA HIS A 566 15.75 3.54 -25.88
C HIS A 566 16.89 3.30 -24.86
N GLY A 567 16.72 2.34 -23.95
CA GLY A 567 17.72 2.00 -22.93
C GLY A 567 17.71 2.94 -21.70
N ARG A 568 16.80 3.92 -21.64
CA ARG A 568 16.67 4.82 -20.49
C ARG A 568 15.40 4.53 -19.71
N LEU A 569 15.56 4.34 -18.41
CA LEU A 569 14.46 4.35 -17.45
C LEU A 569 14.07 5.81 -17.13
N GLY A 570 12.77 6.09 -17.10
CA GLY A 570 12.21 7.44 -16.90
C GLY A 570 11.23 7.49 -15.74
N GLY A 571 10.26 8.41 -15.81
CA GLY A 571 9.25 8.67 -14.78
C GLY A 571 8.61 7.39 -14.25
N HIS A 572 8.23 7.43 -12.97
CA HIS A 572 7.84 6.21 -12.27
C HIS A 572 6.57 6.36 -11.44
N ARG A 573 5.78 5.30 -11.41
CA ARG A 573 4.53 5.24 -10.64
C ARG A 573 4.70 4.31 -9.45
N VAL A 574 4.39 4.81 -8.26
CA VAL A 574 4.47 4.03 -7.01
C VAL A 574 3.13 3.36 -6.74
N LEU A 575 3.11 2.03 -6.71
CA LEU A 575 1.96 1.23 -6.33
C LEU A 575 2.11 0.86 -4.85
N LYS A 576 1.18 1.37 -4.03
CA LYS A 576 1.13 1.13 -2.58
C LYS A 576 -0.02 0.16 -2.28
N GLY A 577 0.30 -1.01 -1.74
CA GLY A 577 -0.70 -2.03 -1.42
C GLY A 577 -0.18 -3.14 -0.49
N HIS A 578 1.13 -3.33 -0.45
CA HIS A 578 1.81 -4.28 0.44
C HIS A 578 2.29 -3.61 1.73
N ILE A 579 2.27 -4.39 2.81
CA ILE A 579 2.79 -4.02 4.13
C ILE A 579 4.08 -4.76 4.46
N GLY A 580 4.46 -5.75 3.65
CA GLY A 580 5.69 -6.52 3.73
C GLY A 580 6.61 -6.32 2.51
N LEU A 581 7.76 -7.00 2.53
CA LEU A 581 8.75 -7.02 1.44
C LEU A 581 8.09 -7.59 0.17
N VAL A 582 8.16 -6.87 -0.96
CA VAL A 582 7.68 -7.37 -2.25
C VAL A 582 8.74 -8.29 -2.84
N LYS A 583 8.46 -9.59 -2.89
CA LYS A 583 9.42 -10.64 -3.30
C LYS A 583 9.39 -10.95 -4.78
N SER A 584 8.25 -10.74 -5.45
CA SER A 584 8.09 -11.08 -6.86
C SER A 584 7.10 -10.13 -7.54
N VAL A 585 7.44 -9.70 -8.76
CA VAL A 585 6.60 -8.87 -9.62
C VAL A 585 6.63 -9.43 -11.03
N VAL A 586 5.48 -9.51 -11.71
CA VAL A 586 5.36 -10.09 -13.06
C VAL A 586 4.23 -9.43 -13.85
N PHE A 587 4.48 -9.10 -15.12
CA PHE A 587 3.44 -8.67 -16.06
C PHE A 587 2.71 -9.88 -16.65
N SER A 588 1.44 -9.72 -16.98
CA SER A 588 0.72 -10.73 -17.76
C SER A 588 1.28 -10.78 -19.20
N PRO A 589 1.26 -11.96 -19.86
CA PRO A 589 1.69 -12.11 -21.26
C PRO A 589 1.02 -11.15 -22.25
N ASP A 590 -0.25 -10.78 -22.00
CA ASP A 590 -1.00 -9.80 -22.80
C ASP A 590 -0.67 -8.33 -22.45
N GLY A 591 0.12 -8.09 -21.40
CA GLY A 591 0.52 -6.76 -20.95
C GLY A 591 -0.58 -5.95 -20.27
N HIS A 592 -1.77 -6.51 -20.02
CA HIS A 592 -2.91 -5.81 -19.43
C HIS A 592 -2.95 -5.82 -17.90
N LEU A 593 -2.22 -6.73 -17.27
CA LEU A 593 -2.18 -6.88 -15.81
C LEU A 593 -0.74 -6.90 -15.31
N LEU A 594 -0.57 -6.47 -14.06
CA LEU A 594 0.66 -6.61 -13.30
C LEU A 594 0.30 -7.33 -11.99
N ALA A 595 1.08 -8.33 -11.59
CA ALA A 595 0.92 -9.01 -10.32
C ALA A 595 2.14 -8.78 -9.43
N SER A 596 1.91 -8.59 -8.13
CA SER A 596 2.97 -8.47 -7.13
C SER A 596 2.67 -9.35 -5.92
N ALA A 597 3.69 -10.03 -5.42
CA ALA A 597 3.65 -10.89 -4.24
C ALA A 597 4.55 -10.33 -3.15
N SER A 598 4.09 -10.43 -1.91
CA SER A 598 4.80 -9.94 -0.75
C SER A 598 4.90 -10.98 0.36
N SER A 599 5.89 -10.77 1.23
CA SER A 599 6.03 -11.48 2.50
C SER A 599 4.88 -11.25 3.49
N ASP A 600 3.98 -10.30 3.24
CA ASP A 600 2.74 -10.15 4.02
C ASP A 600 1.69 -11.23 3.74
N GLY A 601 1.95 -12.13 2.78
CA GLY A 601 1.02 -13.17 2.36
C GLY A 601 0.04 -12.69 1.30
N ASP A 602 0.07 -11.40 0.93
CA ASP A 602 -0.84 -10.86 -0.08
C ASP A 602 -0.23 -10.94 -1.49
N ILE A 603 -1.10 -11.24 -2.45
CA ILE A 603 -0.86 -11.07 -3.88
C ILE A 603 -1.78 -9.94 -4.36
N CYS A 604 -1.19 -8.88 -4.90
CA CYS A 604 -1.92 -7.75 -5.47
C CYS A 604 -1.89 -7.81 -6.99
N ILE A 605 -3.05 -7.65 -7.63
CA ILE A 605 -3.20 -7.53 -9.09
C ILE A 605 -3.52 -6.09 -9.42
N TRP A 606 -2.83 -5.55 -10.40
CA TRP A 606 -2.92 -4.17 -10.84
C TRP A 606 -3.33 -4.13 -12.31
N ASP A 607 -4.10 -3.11 -12.67
CA ASP A 607 -4.40 -2.81 -14.06
C ASP A 607 -3.15 -2.21 -14.71
N ALA A 608 -2.55 -2.92 -15.67
CA ALA A 608 -1.35 -2.43 -16.33
C ALA A 608 -1.63 -1.11 -17.04
N ALA A 609 -2.77 -0.94 -17.73
CA ALA A 609 -3.14 0.30 -18.41
C ALA A 609 -3.23 1.46 -17.41
N GLN A 610 -3.87 1.28 -16.25
CA GLN A 610 -3.84 2.36 -15.26
C GLN A 610 -2.43 2.66 -14.78
N THR A 611 -1.53 1.67 -14.74
CA THR A 611 -0.11 1.83 -14.38
C THR A 611 0.80 2.35 -15.46
N THR A 612 0.38 2.32 -16.73
CA THR A 612 1.19 2.67 -17.91
C THR A 612 0.61 3.83 -18.72
N THR A 613 -0.71 3.91 -18.90
CA THR A 613 -1.44 4.98 -19.59
C THR A 613 -1.85 6.08 -18.61
N GLY A 614 -0.85 6.79 -18.13
CA GLY A 614 -1.00 8.21 -17.89
C GLY A 614 -0.01 8.89 -18.81
N HIS A 615 -0.49 9.59 -19.83
CA HIS A 615 0.20 10.82 -20.18
C HIS A 615 0.23 11.60 -18.88
N THR A 616 1.37 11.56 -18.21
CA THR A 616 1.77 12.70 -17.44
C THR A 616 1.77 13.82 -18.48
N ASP A 617 0.79 14.73 -18.40
CA ASP A 617 1.21 16.11 -18.30
C ASP A 617 2.19 16.15 -17.14
N SER A 618 3.44 15.78 -17.45
CA SER A 618 4.58 15.85 -16.57
C SER A 618 4.93 17.31 -16.53
N ILE A 619 4.08 18.09 -15.87
CA ILE A 619 4.65 19.04 -14.92
C ILE A 619 5.37 18.12 -13.93
N GLY A 620 6.70 18.11 -14.02
CA GLY A 620 7.59 17.10 -13.46
C GLY A 620 7.18 16.63 -12.07
N GLU A 621 7.41 15.34 -11.80
CA GLU A 621 7.25 14.73 -10.47
C GLU A 621 7.54 15.76 -9.38
N ARG A 622 6.53 16.09 -8.53
CA ARG A 622 6.72 17.04 -7.43
C ARG A 622 8.04 16.69 -6.73
N PRO A 623 9.09 17.54 -6.80
CA PRO A 623 10.45 17.11 -6.55
C PRO A 623 10.70 16.68 -5.09
N ARG A 624 10.54 15.39 -4.72
CA ARG A 624 10.71 14.91 -3.34
C ARG A 624 12.19 14.75 -2.92
N HIS A 625 12.47 14.87 -1.63
CA HIS A 625 13.74 14.44 -1.04
C HIS A 625 13.85 12.91 -1.07
N THR A 626 15.06 12.39 -1.31
CA THR A 626 15.32 10.95 -1.43
C THR A 626 15.81 10.32 -0.11
N ARG A 627 16.15 11.15 0.88
CA ARG A 627 16.49 10.77 2.26
C ARG A 627 15.80 11.68 3.29
N ASP A 628 16.06 11.43 4.56
CA ASP A 628 15.51 12.16 5.70
C ASP A 628 15.68 13.67 5.54
N VAL A 629 14.58 14.41 5.70
CA VAL A 629 14.61 15.86 5.75
C VAL A 629 15.05 16.28 7.14
N THR A 630 16.23 16.88 7.24
CA THR A 630 16.85 17.24 8.52
C THR A 630 16.48 18.64 8.97
N LEU A 631 16.24 19.57 8.05
CA LEU A 631 16.01 20.98 8.34
C LEU A 631 14.91 21.55 7.47
N VAL A 632 14.13 22.48 8.01
CA VAL A 632 13.15 23.29 7.29
C VAL A 632 13.22 24.75 7.74
N ALA A 633 12.97 25.69 6.83
CA ALA A 633 12.91 27.12 7.11
C ALA A 633 11.86 27.80 6.22
N PHE A 634 11.13 28.79 6.74
CA PHE A 634 10.25 29.63 5.93
C PHE A 634 11.00 30.84 5.38
N SER A 635 10.60 31.29 4.18
CA SER A 635 11.00 32.61 3.70
C SER A 635 10.33 33.71 4.53
N PRO A 636 10.93 34.91 4.64
CA PRO A 636 10.39 36.00 5.47
C PRO A 636 9.05 36.55 5.00
N ASP A 637 8.70 36.34 3.73
CA ASP A 637 7.38 36.64 3.17
C ASP A 637 6.33 35.52 3.38
N GLY A 638 6.75 34.38 3.94
CA GLY A 638 5.91 33.20 4.19
C GLY A 638 5.47 32.45 2.94
N ARG A 639 5.91 32.85 1.73
CA ARG A 639 5.47 32.24 0.48
C ARG A 639 6.23 30.97 0.14
N GLN A 640 7.44 30.81 0.67
CA GLN A 640 8.32 29.68 0.35
C GLN A 640 8.77 28.95 1.62
N VAL A 641 9.06 27.66 1.46
CA VAL A 641 9.70 26.81 2.47
C VAL A 641 10.95 26.23 1.86
N ALA A 642 12.10 26.39 2.51
CA ALA A 642 13.30 25.65 2.17
C ALA A 642 13.40 24.38 3.04
N SER A 643 13.90 23.30 2.46
CA SER A 643 14.21 22.08 3.21
C SER A 643 15.54 21.49 2.80
N ALA A 644 16.30 20.99 3.78
CA ALA A 644 17.56 20.33 3.57
C ALA A 644 17.46 18.86 3.98
N SER A 645 18.18 17.99 3.26
CA SER A 645 18.07 16.54 3.43
C SER A 645 19.43 15.86 3.46
N LEU A 646 19.45 14.66 4.05
CA LEU A 646 20.61 13.76 4.03
C LEU A 646 20.96 13.24 2.62
N ASP A 647 20.15 13.57 1.61
CA ASP A 647 20.46 13.33 0.19
C ASP A 647 21.44 14.35 -0.40
N GLY A 648 21.91 15.32 0.40
CA GLY A 648 22.84 16.36 -0.03
C GLY A 648 22.16 17.53 -0.75
N THR A 649 20.84 17.52 -0.89
CA THR A 649 20.10 18.56 -1.60
C THR A 649 19.41 19.53 -0.66
N VAL A 650 19.35 20.80 -1.07
CA VAL A 650 18.43 21.79 -0.51
C VAL A 650 17.35 22.07 -1.55
N ARG A 651 16.08 22.01 -1.15
CA ARG A 651 14.93 22.24 -2.04
C ARG A 651 14.10 23.39 -1.52
N VAL A 652 13.43 24.10 -2.44
CA VAL A 652 12.54 25.21 -2.11
C VAL A 652 11.16 24.93 -2.67
N TRP A 653 10.15 25.10 -1.81
CA TRP A 653 8.75 24.77 -2.02
C TRP A 653 7.90 26.02 -1.90
N ASP A 654 6.85 26.10 -2.68
CA ASP A 654 5.79 27.07 -2.47
C ASP A 654 4.93 26.61 -1.29
N ALA A 655 4.79 27.48 -0.30
CA ALA A 655 4.15 27.17 0.98
C ALA A 655 2.64 26.89 0.86
N HIS A 656 1.99 27.42 -0.19
CA HIS A 656 0.54 27.31 -0.38
C HIS A 656 0.15 26.11 -1.22
N THR A 657 0.89 25.87 -2.30
CA THR A 657 0.60 24.83 -3.30
C THR A 657 1.36 23.53 -3.03
N GLY A 658 2.45 23.59 -2.26
CA GLY A 658 3.38 22.49 -2.04
C GLY A 658 4.14 22.06 -3.31
N ALA A 659 4.13 22.89 -4.36
CA ALA A 659 4.95 22.68 -5.55
C ALA A 659 6.41 23.07 -5.26
N ALA A 660 7.38 22.42 -5.89
CA ALA A 660 8.73 22.94 -5.83
C ALA A 660 8.81 24.21 -6.67
N VAL A 661 9.43 25.25 -6.12
CA VAL A 661 9.64 26.53 -6.81
C VAL A 661 10.71 26.37 -7.90
N ARG A 662 11.66 25.44 -7.68
CA ARG A 662 12.83 25.25 -8.55
C ARG A 662 13.45 23.84 -8.40
N GLU A 663 14.40 23.55 -9.29
CA GLU A 663 15.26 22.37 -9.20
C GLU A 663 16.10 22.35 -7.90
N PRO A 664 16.54 21.17 -7.43
CA PRO A 664 17.33 21.04 -6.20
C PRO A 664 18.63 21.84 -6.27
N LEU A 665 18.91 22.59 -5.21
CA LEU A 665 20.16 23.33 -5.05
C LEU A 665 21.26 22.33 -4.63
N LEU A 666 22.28 22.19 -5.48
CA LEU A 666 23.41 21.28 -5.35
C LEU A 666 24.69 22.10 -5.12
N GLY A 667 25.15 22.20 -3.87
CA GLY A 667 26.31 23.02 -3.51
C GLY A 667 27.63 22.29 -3.70
N LEU A 668 28.66 23.00 -4.18
CA LEU A 668 30.05 22.51 -4.24
C LEU A 668 30.51 22.10 -2.83
N GLY A 669 30.41 20.81 -2.52
CA GLY A 669 30.65 20.25 -1.18
C GLY A 669 29.61 19.22 -0.76
N HIS A 670 28.39 19.26 -1.32
CA HIS A 670 27.35 18.25 -1.13
C HIS A 670 27.50 17.04 -2.09
N ASP A 671 28.46 17.15 -3.00
CA ASP A 671 28.69 16.27 -4.15
C ASP A 671 29.50 15.01 -3.79
N SER A 672 29.96 14.90 -2.53
CA SER A 672 30.77 13.79 -2.05
C SER A 672 30.13 13.16 -0.82
N SER A 673 30.04 11.83 -0.82
CA SER A 673 29.45 11.01 0.24
C SER A 673 30.12 11.29 1.59
N GLY A 674 29.61 12.26 2.35
CA GLY A 674 30.13 12.60 3.68
C GLY A 674 29.76 13.98 4.23
N CYS A 675 29.38 14.97 3.40
CA CYS A 675 29.11 16.34 3.86
C CYS A 675 27.60 16.66 3.83
N TRP A 676 26.98 16.94 4.98
CA TRP A 676 25.53 17.08 5.11
C TRP A 676 25.18 18.52 5.53
N PRO A 677 24.04 19.08 5.08
CA PRO A 677 23.62 20.43 5.48
C PRO A 677 23.26 20.44 6.98
N ILE A 678 23.88 21.38 7.72
CA ILE A 678 23.71 21.56 9.17
C ILE A 678 22.75 22.70 9.49
N ALA A 679 22.71 23.73 8.64
CA ALA A 679 21.87 24.91 8.84
C ALA A 679 21.41 25.45 7.48
N ILE A 680 20.17 25.95 7.44
CA ILE A 680 19.59 26.70 6.33
C ILE A 680 18.82 27.91 6.88
N ALA A 681 18.89 29.05 6.18
CA ALA A 681 18.13 30.24 6.51
C ALA A 681 17.93 31.10 5.25
N PHE A 682 16.83 31.85 5.17
CA PHE A 682 16.64 32.84 4.12
C PHE A 682 17.23 34.17 4.57
N LEU A 683 17.93 34.85 3.65
CA LEU A 683 18.57 36.14 3.85
C LEU A 683 17.85 37.19 3.00
N VAL A 684 17.59 38.37 3.55
CA VAL A 684 16.98 39.49 2.81
C VAL A 684 17.95 40.65 2.73
N ASP A 685 18.52 40.87 1.55
CA ASP A 685 19.45 41.96 1.25
C ASP A 685 18.90 42.78 0.07
N ASP A 686 18.82 44.10 0.21
CA ASP A 686 18.41 45.03 -0.86
C ASP A 686 17.13 44.62 -1.63
N ASN A 687 16.07 44.22 -0.90
CA ASN A 687 14.80 43.70 -1.43
C ASN A 687 14.88 42.35 -2.16
N LYS A 688 16.03 41.65 -2.13
CA LYS A 688 16.18 40.31 -2.68
C LYS A 688 16.12 39.26 -1.59
N ILE A 689 15.44 38.16 -1.88
CA ILE A 689 15.46 36.96 -1.02
C ILE A 689 16.57 36.05 -1.53
N ASN A 690 17.55 35.77 -0.69
CA ASN A 690 18.61 34.78 -0.90
C ASN A 690 18.40 33.60 0.07
N LEU A 691 19.01 32.46 -0.23
CA LEU A 691 19.06 31.32 0.69
C LEU A 691 20.50 31.09 1.12
N VAL A 692 20.75 30.91 2.42
CA VAL A 692 22.06 30.55 2.96
C VAL A 692 21.99 29.10 3.44
N SER A 693 22.97 28.28 3.06
CA SER A 693 23.09 26.90 3.53
C SER A 693 24.51 26.60 3.99
N CYS A 694 24.67 25.88 5.10
CA CYS A 694 25.97 25.52 5.67
C CYS A 694 26.15 24.00 5.75
N SER A 695 27.37 23.50 5.53
CA SER A 695 27.71 22.07 5.57
C SER A 695 28.94 21.75 6.44
N THR A 696 29.01 20.53 7.00
CA THR A 696 30.17 20.05 7.77
C THR A 696 31.31 19.59 6.86
N ARG A 697 32.54 19.74 7.32
CA ARG A 697 33.72 19.03 6.78
C ARG A 697 33.90 17.68 7.48
N ASP A 698 33.85 16.55 6.76
CA ASP A 698 34.33 15.26 7.29
C ASP A 698 35.86 15.17 7.17
N SER A 699 36.47 14.58 8.19
CA SER A 699 37.92 14.44 8.38
C SER A 699 38.50 13.15 7.81
N ARG A 700 37.71 12.31 7.14
CA ARG A 700 38.18 11.02 6.61
C ARG A 700 37.97 10.90 5.11
N GLY A 701 39.03 11.27 4.39
CA GLY A 701 39.42 10.70 3.10
C GLY A 701 38.53 11.02 1.91
N TYR A 702 38.95 11.98 1.08
CA TYR A 702 39.13 11.82 -0.38
C TYR A 702 39.82 13.09 -0.88
N ASN A 703 40.78 12.92 -1.79
CA ASN A 703 41.67 13.98 -2.25
C ASN A 703 40.92 15.10 -3.02
N ASN A 704 41.30 16.35 -2.73
CA ASN A 704 41.35 17.50 -3.65
C ASN A 704 40.09 18.18 -4.23
N HIS A 705 38.87 17.99 -3.72
CA HIS A 705 37.75 18.88 -4.07
C HIS A 705 37.46 19.91 -2.95
N ARG A 706 37.92 21.16 -3.17
CA ARG A 706 37.76 22.30 -2.26
C ARG A 706 36.41 22.99 -2.53
N GLY A 707 35.39 22.78 -1.68
CA GLY A 707 34.09 23.48 -1.75
C GLY A 707 33.76 24.24 -0.45
N PRO A 708 33.24 25.49 -0.52
CA PRO A 708 33.04 26.35 0.66
C PRO A 708 32.02 25.77 1.65
N ALA A 709 32.25 25.97 2.96
CA ALA A 709 31.39 25.47 4.03
C ALA A 709 30.05 26.22 4.16
N ILE A 710 29.94 27.38 3.51
CA ILE A 710 28.79 28.29 3.53
C ILE A 710 28.49 28.68 2.09
N ASN A 711 27.25 28.45 1.66
CA ASN A 711 26.77 28.73 0.31
C ASN A 711 25.64 29.77 0.40
N VAL A 712 25.76 30.86 -0.36
CA VAL A 712 24.67 31.83 -0.55
C VAL A 712 24.11 31.66 -1.96
N TRP A 713 22.81 31.44 -2.04
CA TRP A 713 22.04 31.13 -3.23
C TRP A 713 21.17 32.33 -3.60
N ASP A 714 21.28 32.78 -4.85
CA ASP A 714 20.37 33.80 -5.39
C ASP A 714 19.03 33.14 -5.75
N MET A 715 17.92 33.67 -5.23
CA MET A 715 16.58 33.14 -5.50
C MET A 715 15.78 33.96 -6.52
N GLU A 716 16.30 35.09 -7.02
CA GLU A 716 15.58 35.96 -7.96
C GLU A 716 16.00 35.76 -9.43
N THR A 717 17.24 35.32 -9.70
CA THR A 717 17.72 35.23 -11.08
C THR A 717 17.24 33.96 -11.79
N THR A 718 16.33 34.13 -12.74
CA THR A 718 15.70 33.08 -13.60
C THR A 718 16.64 32.43 -14.63
N ARG A 719 17.95 32.36 -14.39
CA ARG A 719 18.87 31.66 -15.30
C ARG A 719 18.82 30.16 -15.07
N ASN A 720 17.76 29.54 -15.60
CA ASN A 720 17.59 28.11 -15.83
C ASN A 720 18.83 27.47 -16.47
N LYS A 721 19.79 27.03 -15.64
CA LYS A 721 20.79 26.03 -16.00
C LYS A 721 20.89 25.05 -14.84
N SER A 722 20.74 23.77 -15.14
CA SER A 722 20.99 22.68 -14.20
C SER A 722 22.36 22.82 -13.55
N GLY A 723 22.44 22.64 -12.22
CA GLY A 723 23.69 22.73 -11.47
C GLY A 723 24.14 24.14 -11.13
N GLU A 724 23.22 25.04 -10.75
CA GLU A 724 23.57 26.36 -10.23
C GLU A 724 24.59 26.24 -9.09
N ARG A 725 25.64 27.05 -9.18
CA ARG A 725 26.66 27.20 -8.14
C ARG A 725 26.27 28.39 -7.27
N PRO A 726 26.56 28.35 -5.95
CA PRO A 726 26.36 29.51 -5.09
C PRO A 726 27.11 30.73 -5.66
N HIS A 727 26.50 31.90 -5.58
CA HIS A 727 27.08 33.11 -6.15
C HIS A 727 28.26 33.63 -5.31
N HIS A 728 28.22 33.40 -3.99
CA HIS A 728 29.31 33.60 -3.05
C HIS A 728 29.43 32.38 -2.12
N GLY A 729 30.68 32.00 -1.82
CA GLY A 729 31.00 30.97 -0.84
C GLY A 729 32.27 31.33 -0.10
N TYR A 730 32.21 31.32 1.23
CA TYR A 730 33.30 31.76 2.09
C TYR A 730 33.89 30.60 2.88
N TRP A 731 35.18 30.74 3.19
CA TRP A 731 35.89 29.89 4.15
C TRP A 731 36.13 30.73 5.40
N GLY A 732 35.85 30.19 6.59
CA GLY A 732 36.42 30.77 7.81
C GLY A 732 37.94 30.80 7.71
N LYS A 733 38.59 31.83 8.27
CA LYS A 733 40.00 32.25 8.02
C LYS A 733 41.09 31.16 7.98
N ASP A 734 40.83 29.97 8.54
CA ASP A 734 41.77 28.86 8.76
C ASP A 734 41.24 27.48 8.33
N GLY A 735 40.11 27.40 7.60
CA GLY A 735 39.59 26.14 7.01
C GLY A 735 39.25 25.01 8.01
N THR A 736 39.16 25.32 9.31
CA THR A 736 39.01 24.37 10.43
C THR A 736 37.84 24.71 11.36
N TYR A 737 36.84 25.41 10.82
CA TYR A 737 35.63 25.78 11.56
C TYR A 737 34.55 24.71 11.40
N ASN A 738 33.90 24.32 12.49
CA ASN A 738 32.57 23.73 12.42
C ASN A 738 31.59 24.90 12.45
N VAL A 739 30.84 25.10 11.37
CA VAL A 739 29.73 26.06 11.35
C VAL A 739 28.62 25.50 12.23
N TYR A 740 28.18 26.25 13.25
CA TYR A 740 27.22 25.73 14.23
C TYR A 740 25.79 26.24 14.02
N VAL A 741 25.60 27.54 13.73
CA VAL A 741 24.26 28.14 13.69
C VAL A 741 24.17 29.30 12.70
N LEU A 742 23.06 29.37 11.98
CA LEU A 742 22.63 30.56 11.22
C LEU A 742 21.56 31.31 12.00
N SER A 743 21.64 32.64 11.99
CA SER A 743 20.53 33.48 12.44
C SER A 743 19.30 33.28 11.55
N PRO A 744 18.07 33.31 12.10
CA PRO A 744 16.85 33.11 11.31
C PRO A 744 16.61 34.14 10.21
N ASP A 745 17.13 35.36 10.37
CA ASP A 745 17.12 36.43 9.35
C ASP A 745 18.20 36.23 8.27
N GLY A 746 19.03 35.20 8.43
CA GLY A 746 20.10 34.82 7.52
C GLY A 746 21.30 35.76 7.53
N LYS A 747 21.34 36.81 8.37
CA LYS A 747 22.36 37.90 8.31
C LYS A 747 23.66 37.60 9.06
N ARG A 748 23.60 36.76 10.07
CA ARG A 748 24.72 36.42 10.96
C ARG A 748 24.96 34.92 11.02
N ILE A 749 26.22 34.54 11.11
CA ILE A 749 26.69 33.16 11.17
C ILE A 749 27.59 33.00 12.42
N ALA A 750 27.33 31.97 13.22
CA ALA A 750 28.20 31.59 14.34
C ALA A 750 29.13 30.45 13.93
N LEU A 751 30.44 30.71 14.03
CA LEU A 751 31.53 29.80 13.69
C LEU A 751 32.34 29.43 14.94
N ARG A 752 32.82 28.18 15.02
CA ARG A 752 33.74 27.74 16.10
C ARG A 752 35.03 27.17 15.52
N ALA A 753 36.17 27.68 15.97
CA ALA A 753 37.49 27.16 15.61
C ALA A 753 37.84 25.88 16.39
N LYS A 754 38.30 24.82 15.69
CA LYS A 754 38.58 23.51 16.29
C LYS A 754 39.94 23.40 17.02
N TRP A 755 40.88 24.33 16.79
CA TRP A 755 42.30 24.18 17.19
C TRP A 755 42.91 25.33 17.97
N ARG A 756 42.17 26.40 18.27
CA ARG A 756 42.64 27.37 19.26
C ARG A 756 42.44 26.79 20.65
N LYS A 757 43.43 26.96 21.53
CA LYS A 757 43.34 26.61 22.97
C LYS A 757 42.25 27.42 23.69
N GLU A 758 41.68 28.42 23.02
CA GLU A 758 40.61 29.28 23.49
C GLU A 758 39.28 28.81 22.88
N SER A 759 38.34 28.41 23.73
CA SER A 759 36.95 28.16 23.35
C SER A 759 36.31 29.51 23.00
N SER A 760 36.29 29.91 21.74
CA SER A 760 35.56 31.12 21.29
C SER A 760 34.53 30.81 20.19
N ILE A 761 33.45 31.58 20.17
CA ILE A 761 32.46 31.62 19.07
C ILE A 761 32.69 32.90 18.27
N GLU A 762 33.02 32.77 17.00
CA GLU A 762 33.20 33.89 16.06
C GLU A 762 31.84 34.19 15.39
N ILE A 763 31.37 35.43 15.48
CA ILE A 763 30.15 35.89 14.80
C ILE A 763 30.57 36.68 13.55
N VAL A 764 29.99 36.30 12.41
CA VAL A 764 30.34 36.84 11.09
C VAL A 764 29.08 37.24 10.34
N GLU A 765 29.15 38.29 9.52
CA GLU A 765 28.10 38.69 8.59
C GLU A 765 28.01 37.69 7.42
N SER A 766 26.81 37.19 7.12
CA SER A 766 26.59 36.10 6.16
C SER A 766 26.82 36.50 4.71
N ALA A 767 26.47 37.74 4.35
CA ALA A 767 26.56 38.25 2.98
C ALA A 767 28.01 38.56 2.57
N THR A 768 28.78 39.14 3.49
CA THR A 768 30.14 39.65 3.21
C THR A 768 31.24 38.76 3.76
N GLY A 769 30.94 37.91 4.75
CA GLY A 769 31.93 37.20 5.55
C GLY A 769 32.70 38.12 6.52
N ALA A 770 32.21 39.34 6.78
CA ALA A 770 32.87 40.29 7.68
C ALA A 770 32.77 39.86 9.14
N HIS A 771 33.90 39.90 9.85
CA HIS A 771 33.97 39.62 11.28
C HIS A 771 33.20 40.67 12.09
N ILE A 772 32.36 40.23 13.03
CA ILE A 772 31.58 41.10 13.91
C ILE A 772 32.18 41.08 15.32
N VAL A 773 32.19 39.93 15.98
CA VAL A 773 32.67 39.79 17.37
C VAL A 773 33.15 38.38 17.65
N ASP A 774 34.15 38.26 18.53
CA ASP A 774 34.56 36.99 19.13
C ASP A 774 33.98 36.92 20.55
N ILE A 775 33.15 35.91 20.80
CA ILE A 775 32.59 35.64 22.13
C ILE A 775 33.56 34.70 22.85
N ASP A 776 34.20 35.21 23.90
CA ASP A 776 35.05 34.42 24.78
C ASP A 776 34.19 33.59 25.75
N MET A 777 34.38 32.27 25.71
CA MET A 777 33.59 31.32 26.50
C MET A 777 34.21 31.04 27.88
N SER A 778 35.40 31.61 28.17
CA SER A 778 36.15 31.62 29.44
C SER A 778 36.30 30.27 30.20
N SER A 779 35.87 29.15 29.62
CA SER A 779 35.87 27.83 30.23
C SER A 779 36.24 26.74 29.21
N GLN A 780 36.93 25.70 29.66
CA GLN A 780 37.29 24.52 28.85
C GLN A 780 36.06 23.64 28.49
N ALA A 781 34.83 24.13 28.69
CA ALA A 781 33.62 23.39 28.42
C ALA A 781 33.34 23.29 26.92
N ASN A 782 32.95 22.10 26.46
CA ASN A 782 32.56 21.88 25.07
C ASN A 782 31.11 22.32 24.84
N LEU A 783 30.90 23.07 23.76
CA LEU A 783 29.58 23.47 23.27
C LEU A 783 28.79 22.26 22.75
N THR A 784 27.53 22.10 23.17
CA THR A 784 26.63 21.03 22.71
C THR A 784 25.56 21.51 21.73
N SER A 785 24.99 22.68 21.96
CA SER A 785 23.97 23.29 21.11
C SER A 785 24.04 24.81 21.22
N ALA A 786 23.71 25.52 20.16
CA ALA A 786 23.59 26.98 20.15
C ALA A 786 22.45 27.40 19.22
N THR A 787 21.89 28.58 19.46
CA THR A 787 20.80 29.15 18.68
C THR A 787 20.86 30.68 18.73
N PHE A 788 20.39 31.35 17.68
CA PHE A 788 20.16 32.79 17.70
C PHE A 788 18.72 33.09 18.12
N SER A 789 18.47 34.29 18.65
CA SER A 789 17.14 34.87 18.71
C SER A 789 16.61 35.16 17.30
N LEU A 790 15.29 35.27 17.14
CA LEU A 790 14.66 35.49 15.83
C LEU A 790 15.13 36.79 15.16
N ASP A 791 15.44 37.82 15.96
CA ASP A 791 15.99 39.11 15.52
C ASP A 791 17.52 39.09 15.34
N GLY A 792 18.19 37.96 15.57
CA GLY A 792 19.63 37.79 15.44
C GLY A 792 20.46 38.53 16.50
N ARG A 793 19.82 39.24 17.44
CA ARG A 793 20.49 40.10 18.44
C ARG A 793 21.19 39.30 19.53
N PHE A 794 20.63 38.18 19.95
CA PHE A 794 21.15 37.35 21.02
C PHE A 794 21.54 35.97 20.51
N ILE A 795 22.54 35.36 21.15
CA ILE A 795 22.90 33.96 20.94
C ILE A 795 22.86 33.24 22.28
N ALA A 796 22.10 32.15 22.34
CA ALA A 796 22.06 31.25 23.49
C ALA A 796 22.82 29.97 23.17
N ALA A 797 23.60 29.48 24.13
CA ALA A 797 24.42 28.30 23.94
C ALA A 797 24.45 27.42 25.20
N CYS A 798 24.46 26.11 25.01
CA CYS A 798 24.55 25.11 26.07
C CYS A 798 25.92 24.43 26.09
N PHE A 799 26.43 24.19 27.30
CA PHE A 799 27.76 23.66 27.56
C PHE A 799 27.70 22.30 28.26
N ASN A 800 28.75 21.51 28.05
CA ASN A 800 28.98 20.27 28.79
C ASN A 800 29.18 20.47 30.31
N ASP A 801 29.40 21.71 30.77
CA ASP A 801 29.46 22.05 32.19
C ASP A 801 28.06 22.20 32.82
N LEU A 802 27.00 21.82 32.09
CA LEU A 802 25.62 21.92 32.51
C LEU A 802 25.11 23.36 32.63
N THR A 803 25.72 24.32 31.93
CA THR A 803 25.23 25.70 31.88
C THR A 803 24.64 26.10 30.54
N ILE A 804 23.57 26.91 30.55
CA ILE A 804 23.12 27.69 29.39
C ILE A 804 23.49 29.15 29.62
N ARG A 805 24.11 29.77 28.62
CA ARG A 805 24.57 31.17 28.67
C ARG A 805 24.06 31.92 27.43
N VAL A 806 23.79 33.21 27.59
CA VAL A 806 23.24 34.07 26.53
C VAL A 806 24.09 35.33 26.37
N TRP A 807 24.47 35.64 25.14
CA TRP A 807 25.27 36.82 24.81
C TRP A 807 24.55 37.73 23.81
N GLU A 808 24.87 39.02 23.87
CA GLU A 808 24.53 39.97 22.82
C GLU A 808 25.57 39.85 21.69
N THR A 809 25.08 39.72 20.46
CA THR A 809 25.90 39.34 19.30
C THR A 809 26.66 40.51 18.66
N ASP A 810 26.33 41.76 19.01
CA ASP A 810 27.07 42.95 18.58
C ASP A 810 28.26 43.25 19.50
N THR A 811 28.06 43.06 20.81
CA THR A 811 29.02 43.48 21.84
C THR A 811 29.81 42.31 22.42
N GLY A 812 29.34 41.07 22.24
CA GLY A 812 29.90 39.87 22.86
C GLY A 812 29.68 39.80 24.38
N THR A 813 28.85 40.69 24.93
CA THR A 813 28.62 40.76 26.39
C THR A 813 27.61 39.71 26.85
N CYS A 814 27.84 39.13 28.02
CA CYS A 814 26.92 38.16 28.63
C CYS A 814 25.69 38.90 29.20
N VAL A 815 24.49 38.50 28.77
CA VAL A 815 23.23 39.20 29.10
C VAL A 815 22.63 38.67 30.40
N VAL A 816 22.84 37.38 30.70
CA VAL A 816 22.25 36.70 31.86
C VAL A 816 23.29 35.85 32.60
N PRO A 817 23.18 35.69 33.93
CA PRO A 817 23.99 34.73 34.67
C PRO A 817 23.83 33.31 34.09
N PRO A 818 24.86 32.45 34.14
CA PRO A 818 24.77 31.07 33.66
C PRO A 818 23.62 30.31 34.34
N LEU A 819 22.75 29.69 33.54
CA LEU A 819 21.68 28.83 34.04
C LEU A 819 22.19 27.42 34.23
N GLU A 820 22.06 26.85 35.42
CA GLU A 820 22.34 25.44 35.66
C GLU A 820 21.18 24.56 35.17
N VAL A 821 21.49 23.63 34.25
CA VAL A 821 20.57 22.61 33.73
C VAL A 821 20.95 21.22 34.21
N LYS A 822 19.98 20.30 34.25
CA LYS A 822 20.21 18.94 34.76
C LYS A 822 20.94 18.01 33.79
N THR A 823 21.04 18.39 32.51
CA THR A 823 21.59 17.55 31.44
C THR A 823 22.42 18.41 30.48
N SER A 824 23.56 17.89 29.99
CA SER A 824 24.49 18.62 29.10
C SER A 824 24.02 18.66 27.64
N GLU A 825 23.11 17.77 27.30
CA GLU A 825 22.60 17.61 25.96
C GLU A 825 21.19 18.24 25.90
N THR A 826 21.07 19.49 25.49
CA THR A 826 19.77 20.19 25.43
C THR A 826 19.64 20.96 24.12
N ALA A 827 18.51 20.86 23.43
CA ALA A 827 18.15 21.80 22.38
C ALA A 827 17.67 23.09 23.05
N VAL A 828 18.08 24.25 22.52
CA VAL A 828 17.79 25.58 23.09
C VAL A 828 17.23 26.49 22.00
N VAL A 829 16.26 27.33 22.36
CA VAL A 829 15.69 28.38 21.49
C VAL A 829 15.30 29.61 22.33
N LEU A 830 15.52 30.81 21.80
CA LEU A 830 15.10 32.08 22.41
C LEU A 830 13.83 32.61 21.75
N SER A 831 12.98 33.28 22.53
CA SER A 831 11.85 34.02 21.98
C SER A 831 12.32 35.23 21.18
N PRO A 832 11.51 35.75 20.24
CA PRO A 832 11.86 36.91 19.42
C PRO A 832 12.17 38.17 20.23
N ASP A 833 11.56 38.34 21.41
CA ASP A 833 11.79 39.47 22.30
C ASP A 833 12.94 39.25 23.30
N GLY A 834 13.61 38.09 23.25
CA GLY A 834 14.71 37.73 24.14
C GLY A 834 14.31 37.55 25.62
N LYS A 835 13.01 37.45 25.93
CA LYS A 835 12.53 37.32 27.33
C LYS A 835 12.31 35.89 27.77
N LEU A 836 12.04 34.98 26.85
CA LEU A 836 11.81 33.56 27.13
C LEU A 836 12.92 32.72 26.50
N LEU A 837 13.40 31.74 27.26
CA LEU A 837 14.33 30.72 26.81
C LEU A 837 13.61 29.37 26.92
N ALA A 838 13.47 28.67 25.80
CA ALA A 838 12.99 27.28 25.83
C ALA A 838 14.16 26.32 25.66
N TYR A 839 14.18 25.26 26.48
CA TYR A 839 15.18 24.20 26.39
C TYR A 839 14.58 22.83 26.68
N THR A 840 15.27 21.77 26.26
CA THR A 840 14.86 20.40 26.54
C THR A 840 15.61 19.80 27.72
N SER A 841 14.96 18.95 28.53
CA SER A 841 15.60 18.23 29.64
C SER A 841 15.07 16.78 29.76
N ASP A 842 15.65 15.99 30.67
CA ASP A 842 15.35 14.56 30.93
C ASP A 842 15.41 13.68 29.66
N ARG A 843 16.63 13.43 29.18
CA ARG A 843 16.89 12.73 27.90
C ARG A 843 16.08 13.32 26.74
N TRP A 844 15.98 14.65 26.73
CA TRP A 844 15.28 15.46 25.73
C TRP A 844 13.77 15.22 25.60
N ARG A 845 13.09 14.61 26.57
CA ARG A 845 11.64 14.35 26.45
C ARG A 845 10.79 15.53 26.91
N CYS A 846 11.33 16.34 27.79
CA CYS A 846 10.61 17.41 28.46
C CYS A 846 11.01 18.74 27.84
N VAL A 847 10.05 19.63 27.60
CA VAL A 847 10.30 20.98 27.12
C VAL A 847 10.10 21.94 28.29
N HIS A 848 11.08 22.78 28.56
CA HIS A 848 11.05 23.79 29.61
C HIS A 848 11.01 25.17 28.96
N ILE A 849 10.22 26.07 29.51
CA ILE A 849 10.16 27.48 29.11
C ILE A 849 10.53 28.30 30.33
N TRP A 850 11.60 29.07 30.21
CA TRP A 850 12.13 29.88 31.29
C TRP A 850 12.03 31.34 30.95
N ASN A 851 11.43 32.11 31.86
CA ASN A 851 11.34 33.55 31.70
C ASN A 851 12.59 34.22 32.30
N LEU A 852 13.40 34.83 31.45
CA LEU A 852 14.69 35.43 31.81
C LEU A 852 14.56 36.68 32.70
N GLN A 853 13.38 37.33 32.73
CA GLN A 853 13.15 38.52 33.56
C GLN A 853 12.64 38.17 34.97
N THR A 854 11.75 37.18 35.05
CA THR A 854 11.11 36.78 36.33
C THR A 854 11.80 35.60 37.01
N HIS A 855 12.71 34.94 36.30
CA HIS A 855 13.37 33.69 36.70
C HIS A 855 12.40 32.51 36.97
N ILE A 856 11.16 32.58 36.48
CA ILE A 856 10.16 31.50 36.65
C ILE A 856 10.33 30.48 35.52
N GLU A 857 10.52 29.21 35.91
CA GLU A 857 10.58 28.05 35.00
C GLU A 857 9.23 27.34 34.92
N GLN A 858 8.78 27.05 33.71
CA GLN A 858 7.58 26.26 33.42
C GLN A 858 7.99 24.99 32.67
N SER A 859 7.47 23.83 33.11
CA SER A 859 7.76 22.54 32.48
C SER A 859 6.55 22.01 31.71
N CYS A 860 6.76 21.67 30.44
CA CYS A 860 5.80 21.09 29.52
C CYS A 860 6.12 19.61 29.34
N MET A 861 5.27 18.73 29.91
CA MET A 861 5.50 17.29 30.00
C MET A 861 4.51 16.52 29.12
N ASP A 862 4.92 16.07 27.93
CA ASP A 862 3.98 15.27 27.11
C ASP A 862 4.58 14.46 25.92
N HIS A 863 5.84 14.66 25.51
CA HIS A 863 6.41 13.83 24.44
C HIS A 863 6.80 12.44 24.94
N THR A 864 6.49 11.41 24.15
CA THR A 864 6.82 10.01 24.50
C THR A 864 8.25 9.63 24.11
N HIS A 865 8.92 10.46 23.30
CA HIS A 865 10.30 10.28 22.86
C HIS A 865 11.02 11.63 22.78
N MET A 866 12.35 11.58 22.64
CA MET A 866 13.26 12.72 22.43
C MET A 866 12.71 13.76 21.44
N VAL A 867 12.67 15.00 21.90
CA VAL A 867 12.39 16.23 21.15
C VAL A 867 13.66 16.64 20.42
N THR A 868 13.55 16.86 19.12
CA THR A 868 14.70 17.11 18.24
C THR A 868 14.85 18.57 17.87
N SER A 869 13.77 19.34 17.90
CA SER A 869 13.74 20.73 17.44
C SER A 869 12.62 21.50 18.15
N LEU A 870 12.93 22.76 18.46
CA LEU A 870 12.04 23.73 19.07
C LEU A 870 12.01 25.01 18.21
N ALA A 871 10.86 25.65 18.09
CA ALA A 871 10.72 26.93 17.40
C ALA A 871 9.65 27.80 18.07
N PHE A 872 9.98 29.05 18.41
CA PHE A 872 8.97 30.04 18.83
C PHE A 872 8.23 30.61 17.62
N SER A 873 6.97 30.98 17.82
CA SER A 873 6.24 31.80 16.85
C SER A 873 6.82 33.22 16.80
N PRO A 874 6.74 33.91 15.65
CA PRO A 874 7.22 35.29 15.51
C PRO A 874 6.60 36.29 16.49
N ASP A 875 5.38 36.04 16.96
CA ASP A 875 4.70 36.85 17.97
C ASP A 875 5.08 36.49 19.42
N GLY A 876 5.92 35.46 19.61
CA GLY A 876 6.40 35.00 20.92
C GLY A 876 5.35 34.31 21.79
N LYS A 877 4.12 34.11 21.30
CA LYS A 877 3.01 33.54 22.08
C LYS A 877 2.97 32.02 22.08
N HIS A 878 3.54 31.39 21.06
CA HIS A 878 3.50 29.95 20.88
C HIS A 878 4.90 29.35 20.73
N LEU A 879 5.05 28.12 21.20
CA LEU A 879 6.26 27.31 21.05
C LEU A 879 5.88 26.00 20.36
N ALA A 880 6.56 25.62 19.29
CA ALA A 880 6.38 24.33 18.63
C ALA A 880 7.54 23.40 18.99
N SER A 881 7.22 22.12 19.23
CA SER A 881 8.19 21.06 19.49
C SER A 881 7.99 19.87 18.56
N ALA A 882 9.07 19.42 17.92
CA ALA A 882 9.11 18.22 17.08
C ALA A 882 9.82 17.07 17.80
N SER A 883 9.31 15.84 17.64
CA SER A 883 9.84 14.66 18.33
C SER A 883 10.02 13.44 17.42
N TYR A 884 10.90 12.54 17.87
CA TYR A 884 11.05 11.18 17.34
C TYR A 884 9.78 10.33 17.47
N ASP A 885 8.81 10.72 18.29
CA ASP A 885 7.50 10.05 18.38
C ASP A 885 6.63 10.24 17.13
N GLY A 886 7.10 11.02 16.14
CA GLY A 886 6.41 11.27 14.88
C GLY A 886 5.35 12.38 14.98
N THR A 887 5.30 13.10 16.11
CA THR A 887 4.33 14.17 16.36
C THR A 887 5.00 15.53 16.49
N VAL A 888 4.21 16.57 16.20
CA VAL A 888 4.54 17.96 16.53
C VAL A 888 3.50 18.50 17.50
N ARG A 889 3.96 19.20 18.53
CA ARG A 889 3.10 19.80 19.56
C ARG A 889 3.29 21.31 19.59
N VAL A 890 2.23 22.04 19.93
CA VAL A 890 2.23 23.51 20.03
C VAL A 890 1.78 23.90 21.42
N TRP A 891 2.62 24.67 22.11
CA TRP A 891 2.48 25.12 23.49
C TRP A 891 2.23 26.62 23.54
N ASP A 892 1.53 27.05 24.56
CA ASP A 892 1.41 28.45 24.93
C ASP A 892 2.67 28.85 25.70
N ALA A 893 3.35 29.89 25.23
CA ALA A 893 4.65 30.30 25.74
C ALA A 893 4.59 30.91 27.16
N GLN A 894 3.43 31.40 27.58
CA GLN A 894 3.24 32.04 28.89
C GLN A 894 2.74 31.09 29.97
N THR A 895 1.97 30.08 29.58
CA THR A 895 1.31 29.15 30.51
C THR A 895 1.91 27.75 30.47
N GLY A 896 2.66 27.40 29.42
CA GLY A 896 3.14 26.04 29.16
C GLY A 896 2.04 25.06 28.78
N ALA A 897 0.80 25.54 28.56
CA ALA A 897 -0.33 24.69 28.22
C ALA A 897 -0.32 24.28 26.75
N LEU A 898 -0.78 23.07 26.43
CA LEU A 898 -0.94 22.62 25.05
C LEU A 898 -2.07 23.41 24.37
N VAL A 899 -1.76 24.07 23.25
CA VAL A 899 -2.70 24.91 22.49
C VAL A 899 -3.54 24.06 21.55
N LEU A 900 -2.95 23.03 20.94
CA LEU A 900 -3.57 22.16 19.93
C LEU A 900 -3.36 20.67 20.23
N PRO A 901 -4.27 19.77 19.80
CA PRO A 901 -3.99 18.34 19.76
C PRO A 901 -2.71 18.05 18.97
N SER A 902 -1.97 17.00 19.36
CA SER A 902 -0.72 16.64 18.69
C SER A 902 -0.92 16.47 17.19
N LEU A 903 -0.13 17.19 16.39
CA LEU A 903 -0.15 17.12 14.94
C LEU A 903 0.44 15.77 14.50
N ARG A 904 -0.43 14.88 14.01
CA ARG A 904 -0.11 13.50 13.61
C ARG A 904 -0.26 13.36 12.10
N GLY A 905 0.76 12.83 11.44
CA GLY A 905 0.72 12.55 10.00
C GLY A 905 2.07 12.17 9.39
N HIS A 906 3.18 12.50 10.05
CA HIS A 906 4.47 11.93 9.70
C HIS A 906 4.53 10.45 10.08
N THR A 907 5.11 9.62 9.20
CA THR A 907 5.28 8.17 9.42
C THR A 907 6.67 7.82 9.96
N GLY A 908 7.52 8.84 10.15
CA GLY A 908 8.88 8.73 10.67
C GLY A 908 9.17 9.84 11.68
N ARG A 909 10.39 9.83 12.22
CA ARG A 909 10.87 10.81 13.20
C ARG A 909 10.83 12.22 12.61
N VAL A 910 10.22 13.17 13.33
CA VAL A 910 10.28 14.57 12.91
C VAL A 910 11.61 15.12 13.38
N TRP A 911 12.40 15.69 12.48
CA TRP A 911 13.74 16.21 12.77
C TRP A 911 13.72 17.72 13.04
N SER A 912 12.93 18.47 12.29
CA SER A 912 12.92 19.94 12.33
C SER A 912 11.50 20.51 12.24
N VAL A 913 11.28 21.63 12.92
CA VAL A 913 10.05 22.41 12.92
C VAL A 913 10.36 23.90 12.76
N ALA A 914 9.54 24.62 11.99
CA ALA A 914 9.64 26.07 11.82
C ALA A 914 8.24 26.71 11.73
N PHE A 915 8.06 27.88 12.33
CA PHE A 915 6.86 28.70 12.15
C PHE A 915 6.95 29.56 10.90
N SER A 916 5.81 29.81 10.26
CA SER A 916 5.69 30.85 9.25
C SER A 916 5.77 32.25 9.89
N PRO A 917 6.21 33.28 9.13
CA PRO A 917 6.28 34.65 9.60
C PRO A 917 4.95 35.23 10.11
N ASP A 918 3.82 34.75 9.58
CA ASP A 918 2.47 35.14 9.99
C ASP A 918 1.95 34.39 11.23
N ALA A 919 2.75 33.47 11.80
CA ALA A 919 2.41 32.58 12.91
C ALA A 919 1.21 31.65 12.68
N ARG A 920 0.70 31.55 11.44
CA ARG A 920 -0.48 30.71 11.11
C ARG A 920 -0.13 29.29 10.68
N HIS A 921 1.08 29.08 10.19
CA HIS A 921 1.51 27.81 9.63
C HIS A 921 2.76 27.28 10.31
N ILE A 922 2.91 25.96 10.31
CA ILE A 922 4.11 25.27 10.78
C ILE A 922 4.62 24.37 9.66
N ALA A 923 5.90 24.44 9.34
CA ALA A 923 6.58 23.52 8.44
C ALA A 923 7.35 22.48 9.25
N THR A 924 7.31 21.23 8.82
CA THR A 924 7.98 20.11 9.51
C THR A 924 8.73 19.22 8.53
N GLY A 925 9.97 18.88 8.87
CA GLY A 925 10.82 17.94 8.13
C GLY A 925 10.98 16.62 8.87
N SER A 926 10.86 15.49 8.17
CA SER A 926 10.86 14.17 8.79
C SER A 926 11.72 13.12 8.07
N GLY A 927 12.10 12.09 8.82
CA GLY A 927 12.73 10.86 8.31
C GLY A 927 11.83 10.04 7.38
N ASP A 928 10.54 10.38 7.27
CA ASP A 928 9.68 9.84 6.21
C ASP A 928 9.93 10.48 4.82
N LYS A 929 10.94 11.35 4.73
CA LYS A 929 11.40 12.03 3.50
C LYS A 929 10.41 13.08 2.99
N THR A 930 9.47 13.51 3.84
CA THR A 930 8.47 14.52 3.48
C THR A 930 8.68 15.81 4.28
N VAL A 931 8.29 16.90 3.63
CA VAL A 931 7.99 18.19 4.28
C VAL A 931 6.49 18.29 4.40
N ARG A 932 5.97 18.69 5.56
CA ARG A 932 4.55 18.97 5.76
C ARG A 932 4.36 20.39 6.24
N ILE A 933 3.26 21.00 5.81
CA ILE A 933 2.81 22.31 6.28
C ILE A 933 1.49 22.10 7.02
N TRP A 934 1.38 22.65 8.22
CA TRP A 934 0.23 22.54 9.11
C TRP A 934 -0.38 23.90 9.32
N ASP A 935 -1.71 24.00 9.26
CA ASP A 935 -2.44 25.22 9.63
C ASP A 935 -2.80 25.17 11.12
N VAL A 936 -2.32 26.15 11.88
CA VAL A 936 -2.49 26.28 13.33
C VAL A 936 -3.86 26.90 13.68
N THR A 937 -4.52 27.57 12.73
CA THR A 937 -5.79 28.29 12.96
C THR A 937 -7.01 27.37 12.97
N VAL A 938 -7.02 26.31 12.15
CA VAL A 938 -8.12 25.34 12.05
C VAL A 938 -8.29 24.53 13.35
N GLY A 939 -7.20 24.33 14.10
CA GLY A 939 -7.23 23.64 15.38
C GLY A 939 -7.84 24.46 16.52
N ALA A 940 -7.83 25.80 16.46
CA ALA A 940 -8.42 26.68 17.47
C ALA A 940 -9.96 26.68 17.41
N SER A 941 -10.55 26.45 16.23
CA SER A 941 -12.01 26.38 16.02
C SER A 941 -12.68 25.22 16.75
N HIS A 942 -11.92 24.22 17.21
CA HIS A 942 -12.44 23.12 18.03
C HIS A 942 -12.64 23.49 19.51
N ARG A 943 -12.19 24.67 19.97
CA ARG A 943 -12.33 25.12 21.38
C ARG A 943 -13.56 25.99 21.67
N ALA A 944 -14.36 26.39 20.68
CA ALA A 944 -15.49 27.30 20.88
C ALA A 944 -16.84 26.64 21.21
N HIS A 945 -16.91 25.31 21.35
CA HIS A 945 -18.13 24.62 21.77
C HIS A 945 -17.89 23.67 22.95
N SER A 946 -17.64 24.27 24.11
CA SER A 946 -17.94 23.63 25.38
C SER A 946 -18.75 24.58 26.26
N ALA A 947 -19.91 24.10 26.68
CA ALA A 947 -20.90 24.70 27.60
C ALA A 947 -21.86 25.74 27.01
N GLU A 948 -23.02 25.25 26.53
CA GLU A 948 -24.34 25.68 27.01
C GLU A 948 -25.42 24.71 26.50
N LEU A 949 -26.08 24.01 27.42
CA LEU A 949 -27.29 23.22 27.16
C LEU A 949 -28.44 24.18 26.81
N PRO A 950 -29.13 24.05 25.66
CA PRO A 950 -30.36 24.80 25.44
C PRO A 950 -31.51 24.15 26.22
N LYS A 951 -32.17 24.97 27.03
CA LYS A 951 -33.42 24.68 27.75
C LYS A 951 -34.53 24.22 26.79
N LEU A 952 -35.27 23.18 27.22
CA LEU A 952 -36.58 22.82 26.67
C LEU A 952 -37.56 24.00 26.77
N ILE A 953 -38.34 24.22 25.69
CA ILE A 953 -39.63 24.94 25.71
C ILE A 953 -40.63 24.13 24.86
N ASP A 954 -41.88 24.14 25.31
CA ASP A 954 -42.98 23.19 25.18
C ASP A 954 -43.68 23.00 23.81
N GLY A 955 -44.24 21.79 23.64
CA GLY A 955 -45.60 21.51 23.12
C GLY A 955 -45.78 21.25 21.61
N PRO A 956 -46.88 20.57 21.17
CA PRO A 956 -48.09 20.23 21.92
C PRO A 956 -48.50 18.74 21.94
N THR A 957 -49.41 18.50 22.88
CA THR A 957 -50.20 17.32 23.27
C THR A 957 -50.94 16.54 22.17
N CYS A 958 -51.08 15.22 22.35
CA CYS A 958 -52.33 14.43 22.20
C CYS A 958 -52.14 12.95 22.66
N PRO A 959 -53.21 12.18 22.97
CA PRO A 959 -53.35 11.53 24.28
C PRO A 959 -53.53 10.00 24.29
N ASN A 960 -53.41 9.45 25.51
CA ASN A 960 -54.06 8.25 26.08
C ASN A 960 -53.91 6.86 25.43
N SER A 961 -53.25 5.96 26.16
CA SER A 961 -53.78 4.68 26.69
C SER A 961 -52.73 4.13 27.68
N GLN A 962 -53.00 4.08 29.00
CA GLN A 962 -53.48 2.87 29.72
C GLN A 962 -52.64 1.65 29.35
N GLU A 963 -51.62 1.27 30.11
CA GLU A 963 -51.57 0.41 31.32
C GLU A 963 -50.04 0.12 31.44
N ASP A 964 -49.34 -0.02 32.57
CA ASP A 964 -49.66 -0.64 33.83
C ASP A 964 -48.59 -0.26 34.87
N ARG A 965 -48.99 -0.33 36.14
CA ARG A 965 -48.11 -0.21 37.31
C ARG A 965 -47.32 -1.51 37.51
N LEU A 966 -46.10 -1.40 38.06
CA LEU A 966 -45.53 -2.15 39.20
C LEU A 966 -44.00 -1.96 39.19
N ALA A 967 -43.47 -1.23 40.18
CA ALA A 967 -42.69 -1.76 41.31
C ALA A 967 -41.28 -2.23 40.86
N ASP A 968 -40.23 -1.44 41.10
CA ASP A 968 -39.48 -1.30 42.37
C ASP A 968 -38.60 -2.52 42.69
N GLU A 969 -37.46 -2.23 43.32
CA GLU A 969 -36.32 -3.11 43.69
C GLU A 969 -35.33 -3.42 42.54
N GLY A 970 -34.03 -3.14 42.62
CA GLY A 970 -33.18 -2.91 43.78
C GLY A 970 -31.97 -3.86 43.72
N ARG A 971 -30.91 -3.51 42.96
CA ARG A 971 -29.50 -3.75 43.27
C ARG A 971 -28.57 -3.21 42.19
#